data_AF-A0A7K3RWG7-F1
#
_entry.id   AF-A0A7K3RWG7-F1
#
_cell.length_a   1.000
_cell.length_b   1.000
_cell.length_c   1.000
_cell.angle_alpha   90.00
_cell.angle_beta   90.00
_cell.angle_gamma   90.00
#
_symmetry.space_group_name_H-M   'P 1'
#
loop_
_entity.id
_entity.type
_entity.pdbx_description
1 polymer ?
#
loop_
_entity_poly.entity_id
_entity_poly.type
_entity_poly.pdbx_seq_one_letter_code
_entity_poly.pdbx_strand_id
1 'polypeptide(L)'
;TLPHPLRDGSSVVPLGALTLPGGSRPVAVLRHRSVEAHPADTDGTGGGLWSVGTDSSGGNDAAGTPYVPPAVYWHALRPRDAQGSAALRKLTDTRAEELFDEVANAVARHLKAFRAVEEYTGPSSREMSQEAVARVLPEVSDVRLLAGVTALVRNAVDRAVAVAQYLEPPAPAQPVTPRNTARTRGMFFDHEPEHGDDTTLRAATAWGAEKMRGSWYGGGHRWTAIRQILAVNHVLGGEPAFGPATPSKVPFTPVDGWQRDEYTVPGEGTTWTTLLDKLPELAYRAASEATSAEHRAGLLVLLEAFAAGPLADPAGTVRRVELVEPLDTANPGRNGRPEAVHRMGQVLRKGSRTVVVLADHGRNSRDDAARWLALDHDPTGAFGPVPGFTLDREHVYRQGIARDRLTRLTALVREKGPAPWRPEAAEAFHTATGIGPLQATALLSAAVEEPGAEALTLLGTKTRAFETAQGRLDALPRDERHTVLRALLPADPAELWSTGPDVRAAAEAWREHLGSLVRVPEELDLDLSGATAASVDLLLNAGARGWLAHGTPVPDGSTRPALLRVGGRGTISNALTALRTLAYTLPYGHPLRAHLPVGLAALRSRLTDPALVLDLGLDWTDSGVSLGTAIRAAHGLPESGGAEADGMVRAGSALLLAPGYGDSERLLIRPAGLAGPDDPAFGLVEGIVSEHRTGDFLALRALLGPEADA
;
A
#
# COMPACT_ATOMS: atom_id res chain seq x y z
N THR A 1 4.24 26.60 -17.74
CA THR A 1 4.96 25.32 -17.93
C THR A 1 4.69 24.47 -16.71
N LEU A 2 4.43 23.17 -16.87
CA LEU A 2 4.13 22.31 -15.72
C LEU A 2 5.42 21.99 -14.95
N PRO A 3 5.46 22.09 -13.61
CA PRO A 3 6.61 21.62 -12.83
C PRO A 3 6.79 20.11 -13.02
N HIS A 4 8.05 19.68 -13.18
CA HIS A 4 8.42 18.27 -13.26
C HIS A 4 9.57 17.98 -12.28
N PRO A 5 9.37 17.07 -11.30
CA PRO A 5 8.15 16.33 -10.99
C PRO A 5 6.99 17.21 -10.49
N LEU A 6 5.76 16.67 -10.46
CA LEU A 6 4.61 17.34 -9.85
C LEU A 6 4.87 17.58 -8.34
N ARG A 7 4.09 18.47 -7.72
CA ARG A 7 4.23 18.81 -6.28
C ARG A 7 4.08 17.60 -5.33
N ASP A 8 3.46 16.51 -5.79
CA ASP A 8 3.34 15.24 -5.07
C ASP A 8 4.52 14.28 -5.31
N GLY A 9 5.58 14.75 -5.97
CA GLY A 9 6.76 13.95 -6.32
C GLY A 9 6.55 13.00 -7.50
N SER A 10 5.36 12.98 -8.12
CA SER A 10 5.06 12.04 -9.20
C SER A 10 5.64 12.47 -10.55
N SER A 11 6.18 11.49 -11.28
CA SER A 11 6.61 11.65 -12.67
C SER A 11 5.42 11.50 -13.62
N VAL A 12 5.36 12.35 -14.64
CA VAL A 12 4.28 12.39 -15.64
C VAL A 12 4.86 12.53 -17.04
N VAL A 13 4.17 11.98 -18.04
CA VAL A 13 4.55 12.12 -19.45
C VAL A 13 3.74 13.27 -20.06
N PRO A 14 4.38 14.35 -20.55
CA PRO A 14 3.64 15.45 -21.17
C PRO A 14 3.02 15.01 -22.50
N LEU A 15 1.73 15.28 -22.69
CA LEU A 15 1.01 15.00 -23.95
C LEU A 15 0.87 16.25 -24.83
N GLY A 16 0.79 17.43 -24.22
CA GLY A 16 0.75 18.71 -24.94
C GLY A 16 -0.16 19.74 -24.26
N ALA A 17 -0.25 20.94 -24.84
CA ALA A 17 -1.19 21.97 -24.39
C ALA A 17 -2.48 21.90 -25.21
N LEU A 18 -3.63 21.89 -24.53
CA LEU A 18 -4.95 21.92 -25.17
C LEU A 18 -5.34 23.37 -25.43
N THR A 19 -5.63 23.72 -26.67
CA THR A 19 -6.23 25.02 -27.00
C THR A 19 -7.73 24.94 -26.80
N LEU A 20 -8.23 25.53 -25.72
CA LEU A 20 -9.66 25.59 -25.44
C LEU A 20 -10.27 26.91 -25.96
N PRO A 21 -11.59 26.95 -26.18
CA PRO A 21 -12.31 28.21 -26.40
C PRO A 21 -12.03 29.20 -25.25
N GLY A 22 -12.01 30.50 -25.57
CA GLY A 22 -11.66 31.54 -24.58
C GLY A 22 -10.16 31.77 -24.38
N GLY A 23 -9.29 31.03 -25.09
CA GLY A 23 -7.84 31.29 -25.10
C GLY A 23 -7.05 30.60 -23.99
N SER A 24 -7.69 29.77 -23.16
CA SER A 24 -7.01 28.97 -22.14
C SER A 24 -6.20 27.83 -22.77
N ARG A 25 -5.05 27.52 -22.15
CA ARG A 25 -4.07 26.56 -22.68
C ARG A 25 -3.63 25.50 -21.66
N PRO A 26 -4.56 24.75 -21.02
CA PRO A 26 -4.18 23.76 -20.02
C PRO A 26 -3.24 22.69 -20.59
N VAL A 27 -2.34 22.18 -19.75
CA VAL A 27 -1.36 21.17 -20.12
C VAL A 27 -1.94 19.79 -19.83
N ALA A 28 -2.05 18.96 -20.86
CA ALA A 28 -2.40 17.55 -20.75
C ALA A 28 -1.15 16.71 -20.48
N VAL A 29 -1.24 15.80 -19.52
CA VAL A 29 -0.21 14.83 -19.17
C VAL A 29 -0.79 13.43 -19.04
N LEU A 30 0.04 12.42 -19.22
CA LEU A 30 -0.28 11.02 -18.92
C LEU A 30 0.42 10.65 -17.60
N ARG A 31 -0.40 10.31 -16.60
CA ARG A 31 0.04 9.83 -15.28
C ARG A 31 -0.47 8.40 -15.09
N HIS A 32 0.45 7.45 -15.06
CA HIS A 32 0.13 6.02 -15.13
C HIS A 32 -0.78 5.68 -16.32
N ARG A 33 -2.06 5.36 -16.06
CA ARG A 33 -3.08 5.06 -17.08
C ARG A 33 -4.08 6.20 -17.27
N SER A 34 -3.92 7.34 -16.58
CA SER A 34 -4.85 8.45 -16.64
C SER A 34 -4.29 9.62 -17.44
N VAL A 35 -5.11 10.21 -18.30
CA VAL A 35 -4.81 11.50 -18.91
C VAL A 35 -5.37 12.60 -18.02
N GLU A 36 -4.51 13.52 -17.59
CA GLU A 36 -4.85 14.62 -16.68
C GLU A 36 -4.61 15.96 -17.35
N ALA A 37 -5.52 16.92 -17.15
CA ALA A 37 -5.35 18.30 -17.58
C ALA A 37 -5.04 19.18 -16.37
N HIS A 38 -4.00 20.00 -16.48
CA HIS A 38 -3.54 20.92 -15.44
C HIS A 38 -3.57 22.37 -15.96
N PRO A 39 -3.77 23.39 -15.10
CA PRO A 39 -3.64 24.78 -15.51
C PRO A 39 -2.25 25.06 -16.09
N ALA A 40 -2.16 26.03 -17.00
CA ALA A 40 -0.89 26.44 -17.62
C ALA A 40 0.00 27.30 -16.69
N ASP A 41 -0.25 27.28 -15.39
CA ASP A 41 0.37 28.16 -14.40
C ASP A 41 1.79 27.68 -14.02
N THR A 42 2.70 28.61 -13.73
CA THR A 42 4.11 28.35 -13.41
C THR A 42 4.31 27.74 -12.03
N ASP A 43 3.32 27.87 -11.15
CA ASP A 43 3.52 27.64 -9.73
C ASP A 43 3.04 26.23 -9.32
N GLY A 44 2.26 25.54 -10.17
CA GLY A 44 1.73 24.19 -9.90
C GLY A 44 0.69 24.12 -8.76
N THR A 45 0.16 25.26 -8.32
CA THR A 45 -0.82 25.41 -7.22
C THR A 45 -2.24 24.98 -7.57
N GLY A 46 -2.61 24.99 -8.85
CA GLY A 46 -4.02 24.88 -9.28
C GLY A 46 -4.65 23.48 -9.28
N GLY A 47 -3.91 22.43 -8.91
CA GLY A 47 -4.39 21.05 -8.96
C GLY A 47 -4.79 20.56 -10.36
N GLY A 48 -5.36 19.36 -10.45
CA GLY A 48 -5.87 18.80 -11.70
C GLY A 48 -7.26 19.37 -12.07
N LEU A 49 -7.39 19.93 -13.27
CA LEU A 49 -8.66 20.40 -13.83
C LEU A 49 -9.60 19.24 -14.15
N TRP A 50 -9.04 18.19 -14.77
CA TRP A 50 -9.78 17.02 -15.23
C TRP A 50 -8.85 15.81 -15.33
N SER A 51 -9.40 14.60 -15.20
CA SER A 51 -8.67 13.34 -15.32
C SER A 51 -9.56 12.28 -15.99
N VAL A 52 -9.00 11.44 -16.85
CA VAL A 52 -9.70 10.28 -17.41
C VAL A 52 -8.81 9.05 -17.48
N GLY A 53 -9.27 7.96 -16.89
CA GLY A 53 -8.63 6.66 -17.02
C GLY A 53 -8.73 6.12 -18.44
N THR A 54 -7.59 5.75 -19.03
CA THR A 54 -7.51 5.06 -20.32
C THR A 54 -7.46 3.55 -20.11
N ASP A 55 -7.82 2.78 -21.15
CA ASP A 55 -7.98 1.33 -21.09
C ASP A 55 -9.03 0.89 -20.04
N SER A 56 -10.08 1.71 -19.90
CA SER A 56 -11.14 1.49 -18.92
C SER A 56 -12.45 2.15 -19.38
N SER A 57 -13.54 1.85 -18.68
CA SER A 57 -14.77 2.62 -18.83
C SER A 57 -14.54 4.06 -18.39
N GLY A 58 -15.04 5.04 -19.15
CA GLY A 58 -14.73 6.46 -18.94
C GLY A 58 -15.19 7.08 -17.61
N GLY A 59 -15.93 6.35 -16.77
CA GLY A 59 -16.40 6.82 -15.47
C GLY A 59 -17.25 8.09 -15.58
N ASN A 60 -17.27 8.91 -14.54
CA ASN A 60 -18.00 10.18 -14.55
C ASN A 60 -17.36 11.22 -15.48
N ASP A 61 -16.05 11.16 -15.68
CA ASP A 61 -15.29 12.13 -16.48
C ASP A 61 -15.35 11.87 -18.00
N ALA A 62 -15.90 10.72 -18.40
CA ALA A 62 -16.21 10.36 -19.79
C ALA A 62 -17.44 9.43 -19.88
N ALA A 63 -18.53 9.77 -19.18
CA ALA A 63 -19.74 8.95 -19.05
C ALA A 63 -20.43 8.55 -20.37
N GLY A 64 -20.13 9.27 -21.45
CA GLY A 64 -20.58 8.98 -22.83
C GLY A 64 -19.70 8.00 -23.60
N THR A 65 -18.63 7.50 -23.00
CA THR A 65 -17.61 6.68 -23.66
C THR A 65 -17.46 5.35 -22.92
N PRO A 66 -18.12 4.28 -23.41
CA PRO A 66 -18.09 2.95 -22.78
C PRO A 66 -16.68 2.40 -22.58
N TYR A 67 -15.74 2.80 -23.45
CA TYR A 67 -14.34 2.45 -23.37
C TYR A 67 -13.48 3.61 -23.87
N VAL A 68 -12.58 4.11 -23.01
CA VAL A 68 -11.63 5.16 -23.33
C VAL A 68 -10.33 4.48 -23.80
N PRO A 69 -10.00 4.53 -25.10
CA PRO A 69 -8.79 3.87 -25.59
C PRO A 69 -7.53 4.55 -25.03
N PRO A 70 -6.37 3.85 -25.02
CA PRO A 70 -5.08 4.45 -24.69
C PRO A 70 -4.84 5.75 -25.49
N ALA A 71 -4.19 6.73 -24.85
CA ALA A 71 -3.95 8.07 -25.42
C ALA A 71 -3.29 8.03 -26.80
N VAL A 72 -2.42 7.03 -27.03
CA VAL A 72 -1.75 6.81 -28.31
C VAL A 72 -2.73 6.61 -29.48
N TYR A 73 -3.98 6.19 -29.26
CA TYR A 73 -4.99 6.01 -30.30
C TYR A 73 -5.92 7.22 -30.49
N TRP A 74 -5.79 8.28 -29.69
CA TRP A 74 -6.73 9.40 -29.73
C TRP A 74 -6.68 10.18 -31.05
N HIS A 75 -5.54 10.17 -31.73
CA HIS A 75 -5.37 10.75 -33.06
C HIS A 75 -6.26 10.08 -34.12
N ALA A 76 -6.72 8.85 -33.90
CA ALA A 76 -7.59 8.11 -34.80
C ALA A 76 -9.10 8.33 -34.49
N LEU A 77 -9.43 9.02 -33.40
CA LEU A 77 -10.81 9.25 -33.01
C LEU A 77 -11.48 10.29 -33.92
N ARG A 78 -12.73 10.01 -34.28
CA ARG A 78 -13.59 10.93 -35.04
C ARG A 78 -14.73 11.42 -34.15
N PRO A 79 -15.19 12.67 -34.32
CA PRO A 79 -16.39 13.15 -33.64
C PRO A 79 -17.58 12.25 -33.95
N ARG A 80 -18.25 11.75 -32.90
CA ARG A 80 -19.52 10.98 -33.03
C ARG A 80 -20.67 11.89 -33.46
N ASP A 81 -20.60 13.15 -33.05
CA ASP A 81 -21.48 14.25 -33.46
C ASP A 81 -20.61 15.41 -33.95
N ALA A 82 -20.54 15.60 -35.26
CA ALA A 82 -19.70 16.64 -35.85
C ALA A 82 -20.24 18.05 -35.53
N GLN A 83 -21.57 18.22 -35.51
CA GLN A 83 -22.23 19.48 -35.21
C GLN A 83 -22.08 19.85 -33.72
N GLY A 84 -22.38 18.91 -32.82
CA GLY A 84 -22.19 19.07 -31.39
C GLY A 84 -20.72 19.33 -31.02
N SER A 85 -19.79 18.62 -31.65
CA SER A 85 -18.35 18.86 -31.46
C SER A 85 -17.91 20.25 -31.96
N ALA A 86 -18.47 20.74 -33.06
CA ALA A 86 -18.20 22.09 -33.56
C ALA A 86 -18.77 23.17 -32.62
N ALA A 87 -19.95 22.94 -32.04
CA ALA A 87 -20.55 23.82 -31.05
C ALA A 87 -19.72 23.89 -29.76
N LEU A 88 -19.29 22.75 -29.22
CA LEU A 88 -18.42 22.69 -28.03
C LEU A 88 -17.06 23.39 -28.25
N ARG A 89 -16.50 23.31 -29.46
CA ARG A 89 -15.26 24.05 -29.83
C ARG A 89 -15.45 25.56 -30.01
N LYS A 90 -16.68 26.05 -29.97
CA LYS A 90 -17.03 27.48 -30.04
C LYS A 90 -17.75 27.97 -28.79
N LEU A 91 -17.76 27.16 -27.72
CA LEU A 91 -18.42 27.50 -26.47
C LEU A 91 -17.80 28.77 -25.88
N THR A 92 -18.65 29.73 -25.50
CA THR A 92 -18.23 30.97 -24.84
C THR A 92 -18.36 30.84 -23.32
N ASP A 93 -17.63 31.65 -22.57
CA ASP A 93 -17.71 31.66 -21.09
C ASP A 93 -19.14 31.91 -20.62
N THR A 94 -19.85 32.86 -21.23
CA THR A 94 -21.26 33.15 -20.93
C THR A 94 -22.18 31.93 -21.13
N ARG A 95 -21.95 31.12 -22.19
CA ARG A 95 -22.75 29.93 -22.46
C ARG A 95 -22.34 28.75 -21.55
N ALA A 96 -21.10 28.72 -21.10
CA ALA A 96 -20.63 27.77 -20.10
C ALA A 96 -21.19 28.08 -18.70
N GLU A 97 -21.30 29.36 -18.34
CA GLU A 97 -21.98 29.83 -17.13
C GLU A 97 -23.47 29.48 -17.16
N GLU A 98 -24.17 29.76 -18.26
CA GLU A 98 -25.58 29.38 -18.44
C GLU A 98 -25.78 27.86 -18.31
N LEU A 99 -24.87 27.06 -18.88
CA LEU A 99 -24.88 25.61 -18.78
C LEU A 99 -24.70 25.12 -17.34
N PHE A 100 -23.80 25.75 -16.59
CA PHE A 100 -23.55 25.46 -15.19
C PHE A 100 -24.78 25.80 -14.33
N ASP A 101 -25.35 26.99 -14.50
CA ASP A 101 -26.49 27.48 -13.74
C ASP A 101 -27.75 26.63 -13.97
N GLU A 102 -28.06 26.28 -15.22
CA GLU A 102 -29.21 25.42 -15.54
C GLU A 102 -29.08 24.03 -14.94
N VAL A 103 -27.87 23.45 -14.94
CA VAL A 103 -27.61 22.15 -14.31
C VAL A 103 -27.67 22.26 -12.78
N ALA A 104 -27.10 23.31 -12.18
CA ALA A 104 -27.19 23.56 -10.74
C ALA A 104 -28.66 23.72 -10.29
N ASN A 105 -29.46 24.47 -11.04
CA ASN A 105 -30.89 24.63 -10.82
C ASN A 105 -31.65 23.30 -10.98
N ALA A 106 -31.29 22.46 -11.93
CA ALA A 106 -31.87 21.12 -12.09
C ALA A 106 -31.57 20.21 -10.90
N VAL A 107 -30.32 20.21 -10.42
CA VAL A 107 -29.89 19.45 -9.23
C VAL A 107 -30.61 19.96 -7.97
N ALA A 108 -30.71 21.28 -7.78
CA ALA A 108 -31.40 21.88 -6.64
C ALA A 108 -32.91 21.56 -6.64
N ARG A 109 -33.57 21.62 -7.81
CA ARG A 109 -34.98 21.23 -7.97
C ARG A 109 -35.21 19.76 -7.63
N HIS A 110 -34.35 18.86 -8.13
CA HIS A 110 -34.41 17.44 -7.78
C HIS A 110 -34.24 17.23 -6.26
N LEU A 111 -33.23 17.85 -5.65
CA LEU A 111 -32.97 17.70 -4.22
C LEU A 111 -34.14 18.21 -3.35
N LYS A 112 -34.77 19.32 -3.74
CA LYS A 112 -35.95 19.87 -3.07
C LYS A 112 -37.16 18.93 -3.21
N ALA A 113 -37.39 18.38 -4.40
CA ALA A 113 -38.49 17.45 -4.64
C ALA A 113 -38.28 16.11 -3.92
N PHE A 114 -37.06 15.57 -3.95
CA PHE A 114 -36.68 14.33 -3.26
C PHE A 114 -36.83 14.46 -1.74
N ARG A 115 -36.45 15.60 -1.14
CA ARG A 115 -36.58 15.84 0.30
C ARG A 115 -38.00 16.13 0.77
N ALA A 116 -38.91 16.48 -0.14
CA ALA A 116 -40.29 16.84 0.19
C ALA A 116 -41.20 15.61 0.36
N VAL A 117 -40.74 14.41 0.00
CA VAL A 117 -41.52 13.17 0.00
C VAL A 117 -40.72 12.02 0.60
N GLU A 118 -41.41 11.02 1.15
CA GLU A 118 -40.79 9.82 1.73
C GLU A 118 -40.36 8.81 0.65
N GLU A 119 -41.07 8.78 -0.49
CA GLU A 119 -40.74 7.98 -1.67
C GLU A 119 -40.87 8.84 -2.94
N TYR A 120 -39.77 9.00 -3.69
CA TYR A 120 -39.69 9.85 -4.88
C TYR A 120 -39.77 9.00 -6.16
N THR A 121 -40.80 9.22 -6.97
CA THR A 121 -41.04 8.50 -8.25
C THR A 121 -40.87 9.41 -9.48
N GLY A 122 -40.25 10.58 -9.31
CA GLY A 122 -40.01 11.55 -10.38
C GLY A 122 -38.73 11.27 -11.19
N PRO A 123 -38.42 12.11 -12.19
CA PRO A 123 -37.20 11.97 -12.99
C PRO A 123 -35.96 12.11 -12.10
N SER A 124 -34.97 11.25 -12.33
CA SER A 124 -33.71 11.30 -11.62
C SER A 124 -32.99 12.63 -11.83
N SER A 125 -32.14 13.02 -10.87
CA SER A 125 -31.24 14.17 -11.03
C SER A 125 -30.45 14.11 -12.33
N ARG A 126 -30.11 12.91 -12.82
CA ARG A 126 -29.40 12.73 -14.10
C ARG A 126 -30.26 13.10 -15.30
N GLU A 127 -31.51 12.67 -15.32
CA GLU A 127 -32.44 13.00 -16.40
C GLU A 127 -32.74 14.50 -16.41
N MET A 128 -32.95 15.11 -15.23
CA MET A 128 -33.17 16.56 -15.12
C MET A 128 -31.95 17.38 -15.56
N SER A 129 -30.73 16.97 -15.18
CA SER A 129 -29.50 17.63 -15.64
C SER A 129 -29.29 17.45 -17.14
N GLN A 130 -29.58 16.27 -17.68
CA GLN A 130 -29.43 15.99 -19.10
C GLN A 130 -30.42 16.82 -19.95
N GLU A 131 -31.65 17.02 -19.47
CA GLU A 131 -32.62 17.93 -20.08
C GLU A 131 -32.14 19.39 -20.05
N ALA A 132 -31.57 19.83 -18.92
CA ALA A 132 -30.96 21.17 -18.80
C ALA A 132 -29.83 21.36 -19.81
N VAL A 133 -28.90 20.41 -19.92
CA VAL A 133 -27.81 20.47 -20.91
C VAL A 133 -28.35 20.48 -22.35
N ALA A 134 -29.33 19.64 -22.67
CA ALA A 134 -29.92 19.59 -24.00
C ALA A 134 -30.62 20.90 -24.40
N ARG A 135 -31.15 21.64 -23.43
CA ARG A 135 -31.78 22.95 -23.64
C ARG A 135 -30.76 24.04 -23.95
N VAL A 136 -29.63 24.05 -23.23
CA VAL A 136 -28.56 25.05 -23.41
C VAL A 136 -27.70 24.74 -24.64
N LEU A 137 -27.55 23.46 -25.00
CA LEU A 137 -26.77 22.96 -26.14
C LEU A 137 -27.62 22.11 -27.09
N PRO A 138 -28.63 22.68 -27.75
CA PRO A 138 -29.48 21.93 -28.70
C PRO A 138 -28.71 21.38 -29.90
N GLU A 139 -27.51 21.89 -30.18
CA GLU A 139 -26.62 21.41 -31.23
C GLU A 139 -25.95 20.07 -30.88
N VAL A 140 -25.97 19.65 -29.61
CA VAL A 140 -25.47 18.35 -29.16
C VAL A 140 -26.60 17.32 -29.28
N SER A 141 -26.61 16.61 -30.39
CA SER A 141 -27.68 15.68 -30.79
C SER A 141 -27.41 14.22 -30.42
N ASP A 142 -26.14 13.82 -30.32
CA ASP A 142 -25.77 12.46 -29.92
C ASP A 142 -25.96 12.25 -28.41
N VAL A 143 -26.76 11.24 -28.06
CA VAL A 143 -27.13 10.91 -26.67
C VAL A 143 -25.92 10.57 -25.80
N ARG A 144 -24.84 10.04 -26.37
CA ARG A 144 -23.63 9.68 -25.64
C ARG A 144 -22.77 10.93 -25.40
N LEU A 145 -22.62 11.80 -26.40
CA LEU A 145 -21.97 13.09 -26.23
C LEU A 145 -22.69 13.94 -25.18
N LEU A 146 -24.02 13.98 -25.25
CA LEU A 146 -24.87 14.67 -24.27
C LEU A 146 -24.67 14.12 -22.84
N ALA A 147 -24.61 12.80 -22.68
CA ALA A 147 -24.33 12.16 -21.39
C ALA A 147 -22.93 12.51 -20.84
N GLY A 148 -21.92 12.59 -21.70
CA GLY A 148 -20.57 13.00 -21.34
C GLY A 148 -20.49 14.45 -20.87
N VAL A 149 -21.08 15.38 -21.64
CA VAL A 149 -21.15 16.81 -21.27
C VAL A 149 -21.92 16.98 -19.96
N THR A 150 -23.07 16.30 -19.81
CA THR A 150 -23.88 16.34 -18.59
C THR A 150 -23.08 15.91 -17.36
N ALA A 151 -22.28 14.85 -17.46
CA ALA A 151 -21.49 14.36 -16.34
C ALA A 151 -20.36 15.33 -15.94
N LEU A 152 -19.71 15.97 -16.91
CA LEU A 152 -18.68 16.98 -16.67
C LEU A 152 -19.24 18.23 -15.96
N VAL A 153 -20.39 18.75 -16.44
CA VAL A 153 -21.02 19.92 -15.83
C VAL A 153 -21.51 19.61 -14.41
N ARG A 154 -22.06 18.40 -14.19
CA ARG A 154 -22.43 17.96 -12.85
C ARG A 154 -21.23 17.86 -11.90
N ASN A 155 -20.10 17.33 -12.36
CA ASN A 155 -18.87 17.30 -11.58
C ASN A 155 -18.44 18.72 -11.18
N ALA A 156 -18.52 19.68 -12.10
CA ALA A 156 -18.25 21.09 -11.80
C ALA A 156 -19.20 21.65 -10.73
N VAL A 157 -20.51 21.38 -10.83
CA VAL A 157 -21.51 21.80 -9.83
C VAL A 157 -21.22 21.17 -8.46
N ASP A 158 -20.94 19.87 -8.42
CA ASP A 158 -20.62 19.16 -7.17
C ASP A 158 -19.36 19.74 -6.50
N ARG A 159 -18.33 20.08 -7.30
CA ARG A 159 -17.11 20.76 -6.80
C ARG A 159 -17.40 22.17 -6.28
N ALA A 160 -18.23 22.94 -6.97
CA ALA A 160 -18.60 24.28 -6.52
C ALA A 160 -19.39 24.23 -5.20
N VAL A 161 -20.28 23.26 -5.04
CA VAL A 161 -20.98 23.01 -3.77
C VAL A 161 -20.00 22.61 -2.67
N ALA A 162 -19.05 21.73 -2.95
CA ALA A 162 -18.02 21.34 -1.98
C ALA A 162 -17.14 22.53 -1.57
N VAL A 163 -16.75 23.40 -2.51
CA VAL A 163 -16.01 24.63 -2.24
C VAL A 163 -16.83 25.61 -1.41
N ALA A 164 -18.11 25.80 -1.74
CA ALA A 164 -19.00 26.66 -0.95
C ALA A 164 -19.16 26.14 0.49
N GLN A 165 -19.36 24.84 0.68
CA GLN A 165 -19.40 24.19 2.00
C GLN A 165 -18.08 24.30 2.77
N TYR A 166 -16.94 24.30 2.06
CA TYR A 166 -15.63 24.45 2.65
C TYR A 166 -15.34 25.91 3.07
N LEU A 167 -15.83 26.88 2.29
CA LEU A 167 -15.68 28.31 2.56
C LEU A 167 -16.71 28.85 3.56
N GLU A 168 -17.83 28.14 3.77
CA GLU A 168 -18.74 28.42 4.87
C GLU A 168 -17.97 28.26 6.19
N PRO A 169 -17.83 29.34 7.01
CA PRO A 169 -17.25 29.19 8.34
C PRO A 169 -18.05 28.14 9.09
N PRO A 170 -17.42 27.19 9.80
CA PRO A 170 -18.14 26.16 10.50
C PRO A 170 -19.19 26.84 11.36
N ALA A 171 -20.47 26.53 11.12
CA ALA A 171 -21.54 27.01 11.96
C ALA A 171 -21.10 26.72 13.40
N PRO A 172 -21.06 27.73 14.30
CA PRO A 172 -20.66 27.49 15.68
C PRO A 172 -21.50 26.34 16.17
N ALA A 173 -20.84 25.25 16.56
CA ALA A 173 -21.52 24.05 17.01
C ALA A 173 -22.48 24.48 18.12
N GLN A 174 -23.78 24.51 17.81
CA GLN A 174 -24.78 24.76 18.82
C GLN A 174 -24.63 23.63 19.84
N PRO A 175 -24.39 23.93 21.12
CA PRO A 175 -24.20 22.92 22.12
C PRO A 175 -25.56 22.32 22.45
N VAL A 176 -25.96 21.34 21.67
CA VAL A 176 -26.90 20.33 22.12
C VAL A 176 -26.17 19.01 21.91
N THR A 177 -25.31 18.64 22.86
CA THR A 177 -24.73 17.31 22.90
C THR A 177 -25.81 16.41 23.50
N PRO A 178 -26.58 15.62 22.72
CA PRO A 178 -27.39 14.59 23.35
C PRO A 178 -26.42 13.60 23.98
N ARG A 179 -26.82 13.05 25.13
CA ARG A 179 -26.05 12.19 26.04
C ARG A 179 -25.44 10.91 25.41
N ASN A 180 -25.55 10.73 24.09
CA ASN A 180 -25.24 9.52 23.33
C ASN A 180 -24.56 9.77 21.96
N THR A 181 -23.89 10.90 21.74
CA THR A 181 -23.25 11.21 20.45
C THR A 181 -22.21 10.17 20.00
N ALA A 182 -21.48 9.56 20.95
CA ALA A 182 -20.57 8.45 20.69
C ALA A 182 -21.27 7.19 20.14
N ARG A 183 -22.54 6.96 20.52
CA ARG A 183 -23.36 5.85 19.98
C ARG A 183 -23.76 6.03 18.52
N THR A 184 -23.58 7.21 17.96
CA THR A 184 -23.84 7.48 16.53
C THR A 184 -22.55 7.72 15.76
N ARG A 185 -21.58 8.40 16.36
CA ARG A 185 -20.35 8.82 15.69
C ARG A 185 -19.13 7.93 15.92
N GLY A 186 -19.19 6.96 16.84
CA GLY A 186 -18.05 6.13 17.22
C GLY A 186 -17.45 6.53 18.56
N MET A 187 -16.74 5.60 19.20
CA MET A 187 -15.94 5.89 20.40
C MET A 187 -14.83 6.90 20.05
N PHE A 188 -14.57 7.84 20.96
CA PHE A 188 -13.53 8.87 20.81
C PHE A 188 -13.68 9.75 19.55
N PHE A 189 -14.90 9.93 19.02
CA PHE A 189 -15.15 10.69 17.80
C PHE A 189 -14.70 12.16 17.87
N ASP A 190 -14.60 12.70 19.07
CA ASP A 190 -14.18 14.06 19.41
C ASP A 190 -12.68 14.19 19.67
N HIS A 191 -11.96 13.06 19.67
CA HIS A 191 -10.51 13.06 19.83
C HIS A 191 -9.84 13.38 18.49
N GLU A 192 -9.42 14.63 18.36
CA GLU A 192 -8.79 15.23 17.18
C GLU A 192 -7.48 15.95 17.55
N PRO A 193 -6.49 15.23 18.10
CA PRO A 193 -5.22 15.84 18.48
C PRO A 193 -4.48 16.39 17.26
N GLU A 194 -3.87 17.57 17.42
CA GLU A 194 -2.99 18.16 16.42
C GLU A 194 -1.87 17.17 16.06
N HIS A 195 -1.58 17.05 14.76
CA HIS A 195 -0.58 16.11 14.19
C HIS A 195 -0.86 14.61 14.41
N GLY A 196 -2.00 14.26 15.03
CA GLY A 196 -2.43 12.88 15.24
C GLY A 196 -3.28 12.29 14.11
N ASP A 197 -3.34 12.94 12.95
CA ASP A 197 -4.08 12.41 11.80
C ASP A 197 -3.31 11.31 11.06
N ASP A 198 -4.05 10.44 10.37
CA ASP A 198 -3.58 9.23 9.72
C ASP A 198 -2.49 9.50 8.66
N THR A 199 -2.46 10.69 8.06
CA THR A 199 -1.42 11.05 7.08
C THR A 199 -0.11 11.37 7.77
N THR A 200 -0.13 12.25 8.77
CA THR A 200 1.07 12.57 9.57
C THR A 200 1.60 11.34 10.29
N LEU A 201 0.74 10.52 10.90
CA LEU A 201 1.17 9.28 11.56
C LEU A 201 1.78 8.26 10.60
N ARG A 202 1.25 8.16 9.38
CA ARG A 202 1.80 7.28 8.35
C ARG A 202 3.19 7.71 7.92
N ALA A 203 3.45 9.01 7.76
CA ALA A 203 4.77 9.52 7.44
C ALA A 203 5.73 9.37 8.64
N ALA A 204 5.29 9.72 9.85
CA ALA A 204 6.11 9.67 11.04
C ALA A 204 6.55 8.24 11.45
N THR A 205 5.71 7.24 11.16
CA THR A 205 6.01 5.82 11.45
C THR A 205 6.73 5.10 10.30
N ALA A 206 6.92 5.75 9.16
CA ALA A 206 7.47 5.12 7.96
C ALA A 206 8.95 4.75 8.14
N TRP A 207 9.32 3.55 7.67
CA TRP A 207 10.70 3.15 7.41
C TRP A 207 10.73 2.06 6.34
N GLY A 208 11.24 2.41 5.16
CA GLY A 208 11.30 1.51 4.00
C GLY A 208 9.90 1.11 3.52
N ALA A 209 9.70 -0.16 3.18
CA ALA A 209 8.39 -0.65 2.74
C ALA A 209 7.31 -0.69 3.86
N GLU A 210 7.71 -0.38 5.10
CA GLU A 210 6.92 -0.55 6.30
C GLU A 210 6.35 0.77 6.77
N LYS A 211 5.17 1.07 6.24
CA LYS A 211 4.35 2.18 6.67
C LYS A 211 2.96 1.70 7.00
N MET A 212 2.33 2.42 7.93
CA MET A 212 0.89 2.40 8.08
C MET A 212 0.22 2.53 6.71
N ARG A 213 -0.49 1.49 6.27
CA ARG A 213 -1.26 1.52 5.01
C ARG A 213 -2.71 1.90 5.32
N GLY A 214 -3.21 2.91 4.61
CA GLY A 214 -4.61 3.31 4.63
C GLY A 214 -5.48 2.48 3.67
N SER A 215 -6.79 2.65 3.77
CA SER A 215 -7.74 2.11 2.81
C SER A 215 -7.57 2.75 1.42
N TRP A 216 -7.82 1.99 0.36
CA TRP A 216 -7.72 2.42 -1.04
C TRP A 216 -8.69 3.57 -1.39
N TYR A 217 -9.67 3.87 -0.53
CA TYR A 217 -10.64 4.95 -0.71
C TYR A 217 -10.40 6.10 0.29
N GLY A 218 -9.63 7.10 -0.14
CA GLY A 218 -9.69 8.47 0.43
C GLY A 218 -9.01 8.68 1.78
N GLY A 219 -7.68 8.79 1.78
CA GLY A 219 -6.89 9.26 2.93
C GLY A 219 -6.91 10.79 3.06
N GLY A 220 -7.98 11.34 3.63
CA GLY A 220 -7.96 12.72 4.16
C GLY A 220 -7.36 12.79 5.56
N HIS A 221 -7.19 13.99 6.12
CA HIS A 221 -6.87 14.20 7.54
C HIS A 221 -7.99 13.60 8.40
N ARG A 222 -7.78 12.39 8.91
CA ARG A 222 -8.69 11.66 9.79
C ARG A 222 -7.90 11.12 10.96
N TRP A 223 -8.53 10.93 12.12
CA TRP A 223 -7.89 10.40 13.32
C TRP A 223 -8.26 8.93 13.56
N THR A 224 -8.43 8.14 12.49
CA THR A 224 -9.00 6.78 12.63
C THR A 224 -8.09 5.87 13.45
N ALA A 225 -6.77 5.93 13.24
CA ALA A 225 -5.81 5.12 13.97
C ALA A 225 -5.85 5.41 15.47
N ILE A 226 -5.70 6.67 15.88
CA ILE A 226 -5.69 7.04 17.32
C ILE A 226 -7.00 6.66 17.99
N ARG A 227 -8.14 6.95 17.37
CA ARG A 227 -9.46 6.62 17.94
C ARG A 227 -9.66 5.11 18.09
N GLN A 228 -9.23 4.33 17.10
CA GLN A 228 -9.31 2.88 17.17
C GLN A 228 -8.35 2.33 18.24
N ILE A 229 -7.12 2.83 18.35
CA ILE A 229 -6.16 2.42 19.40
C ILE A 229 -6.74 2.71 20.80
N LEU A 230 -7.27 3.91 21.03
CA LEU A 230 -7.90 4.26 22.32
C LEU A 230 -9.11 3.37 22.63
N ALA A 231 -9.96 3.10 21.64
CA ALA A 231 -11.10 2.20 21.78
C ALA A 231 -10.70 0.76 22.06
N VAL A 232 -9.67 0.24 21.39
CA VAL A 232 -9.13 -1.09 21.64
C VAL A 232 -8.53 -1.15 23.04
N ASN A 233 -7.68 -0.20 23.43
CA ASN A 233 -7.11 -0.16 24.77
C ASN A 233 -8.19 -0.12 25.87
N HIS A 234 -9.27 0.64 25.65
CA HIS A 234 -10.41 0.69 26.55
C HIS A 234 -11.05 -0.70 26.74
N VAL A 235 -11.38 -1.40 25.65
CA VAL A 235 -12.05 -2.71 25.75
C VAL A 235 -11.15 -3.85 26.19
N LEU A 236 -9.87 -3.80 25.82
CA LEU A 236 -8.84 -4.72 26.31
C LEU A 236 -8.55 -4.52 27.80
N GLY A 237 -8.73 -3.30 28.31
CA GLY A 237 -8.67 -2.97 29.73
C GLY A 237 -9.84 -3.51 30.56
N GLY A 238 -10.84 -4.14 29.93
CA GLY A 238 -11.99 -4.76 30.59
C GLY A 238 -13.28 -3.93 30.53
N GLU A 239 -13.22 -2.69 30.07
CA GLU A 239 -14.39 -1.81 29.96
C GLU A 239 -15.26 -2.18 28.74
N PRO A 240 -16.59 -2.03 28.80
CA PRO A 240 -17.48 -2.35 27.69
C PRO A 240 -17.34 -1.34 26.53
N ALA A 241 -17.49 -1.81 25.29
CA ALA A 241 -17.60 -0.91 24.15
C ALA A 241 -18.82 0.03 24.30
N PHE A 242 -18.72 1.26 23.80
CA PHE A 242 -19.78 2.28 23.90
C PHE A 242 -20.05 3.04 22.58
N GLY A 243 -19.56 2.53 21.45
CA GLY A 243 -19.83 3.08 20.13
C GLY A 243 -21.24 2.75 19.61
N PRO A 244 -21.43 2.69 18.29
CA PRO A 244 -22.68 2.26 17.69
C PRO A 244 -23.08 0.84 18.10
N ALA A 245 -24.38 0.56 18.09
CA ALA A 245 -24.86 -0.80 18.27
C ALA A 245 -24.34 -1.69 17.14
N THR A 246 -24.07 -2.95 17.47
CA THR A 246 -23.58 -3.92 16.48
C THR A 246 -24.54 -4.01 15.28
N PRO A 247 -24.11 -3.67 14.05
CA PRO A 247 -25.01 -3.59 12.89
C PRO A 247 -25.38 -4.97 12.31
N SER A 248 -24.91 -6.06 12.93
CA SER A 248 -25.17 -7.42 12.49
C SER A 248 -26.62 -7.84 12.78
N LYS A 249 -27.35 -8.21 11.73
CA LYS A 249 -28.70 -8.79 11.81
C LYS A 249 -28.69 -10.25 12.24
N VAL A 250 -27.52 -10.89 12.27
CA VAL A 250 -27.37 -12.27 12.72
C VAL A 250 -27.20 -12.29 14.24
N PRO A 251 -28.09 -12.98 14.99
CA PRO A 251 -27.95 -13.11 16.43
C PRO A 251 -26.61 -13.77 16.78
N PHE A 252 -25.89 -13.18 17.73
CA PHE A 252 -24.76 -13.88 18.35
C PHE A 252 -25.32 -14.85 19.39
N THR A 253 -25.00 -16.13 19.26
CA THR A 253 -25.34 -17.14 20.26
C THR A 253 -24.14 -17.33 21.17
N PRO A 254 -24.24 -17.05 22.49
CA PRO A 254 -23.18 -17.35 23.44
C PRO A 254 -22.81 -18.84 23.39
N VAL A 255 -21.52 -19.15 23.33
CA VAL A 255 -20.98 -20.51 23.27
C VAL A 255 -19.75 -20.59 24.17
N ASP A 256 -19.60 -21.65 24.97
CA ASP A 256 -18.40 -21.91 25.79
C ASP A 256 -17.93 -20.71 26.65
N GLY A 257 -18.87 -19.96 27.21
CA GLY A 257 -18.62 -18.78 28.03
C GLY A 257 -18.27 -17.51 27.23
N TRP A 258 -18.34 -17.56 25.90
CA TRP A 258 -18.15 -16.39 25.06
C TRP A 258 -19.38 -15.49 25.05
N GLN A 259 -19.14 -14.20 25.15
CA GLN A 259 -20.13 -13.14 25.05
C GLN A 259 -19.71 -12.13 23.99
N ARG A 260 -20.67 -11.36 23.48
CA ARG A 260 -20.43 -10.25 22.56
C ARG A 260 -20.94 -8.97 23.20
N ASP A 261 -20.14 -7.91 23.17
CA ASP A 261 -20.59 -6.59 23.60
C ASP A 261 -21.75 -6.11 22.71
N GLU A 262 -22.68 -5.33 23.29
CA GLU A 262 -23.81 -4.76 22.56
C GLU A 262 -23.35 -3.73 21.51
N TYR A 263 -22.35 -2.94 21.89
CA TYR A 263 -21.80 -1.85 21.10
C TYR A 263 -20.43 -2.22 20.50
N THR A 264 -20.00 -1.43 19.53
CA THR A 264 -18.76 -1.67 18.79
C THR A 264 -17.69 -0.65 19.10
N VAL A 265 -16.44 -1.04 18.83
CA VAL A 265 -15.34 -0.09 18.65
C VAL A 265 -15.35 0.45 17.20
N PRO A 266 -14.67 1.58 16.91
CA PRO A 266 -14.48 2.03 15.54
C PRO A 266 -13.87 0.92 14.66
N GLY A 267 -14.61 0.52 13.62
CA GLY A 267 -14.13 -0.41 12.58
C GLY A 267 -13.50 0.36 11.42
N GLU A 268 -12.62 -0.31 10.67
CA GLU A 268 -11.85 0.26 9.55
C GLU A 268 -10.98 1.46 9.94
N GLY A 269 -9.68 1.20 10.10
CA GLY A 269 -8.66 2.21 10.34
C GLY A 269 -7.38 1.85 9.60
N THR A 270 -6.41 2.76 9.64
CA THR A 270 -5.05 2.51 9.16
C THR A 270 -4.47 1.22 9.78
N THR A 271 -3.63 0.48 9.06
CA THR A 271 -3.04 -0.82 9.50
C THR A 271 -1.98 -0.71 10.62
N TRP A 272 -2.32 -0.04 11.72
CA TRP A 272 -1.44 0.26 12.85
C TRP A 272 -1.00 -0.97 13.66
N THR A 273 -1.73 -2.09 13.58
CA THR A 273 -1.40 -3.32 14.36
C THR A 273 0.00 -3.84 14.06
N THR A 274 0.56 -3.55 12.88
CA THR A 274 1.95 -3.88 12.52
C THR A 274 3.01 -3.15 13.34
N LEU A 275 2.64 -2.07 14.04
CA LEU A 275 3.54 -1.24 14.84
C LEU A 275 3.76 -1.75 16.27
N LEU A 276 2.95 -2.69 16.75
CA LEU A 276 3.02 -3.17 18.14
C LEU A 276 4.38 -3.82 18.46
N ASP A 277 5.04 -4.50 17.50
CA ASP A 277 6.41 -5.02 17.70
C ASP A 277 7.51 -3.95 17.61
N LYS A 278 7.14 -2.71 17.27
CA LYS A 278 8.06 -1.60 16.96
C LYS A 278 7.96 -0.46 17.97
N LEU A 279 7.16 -0.60 19.04
CA LEU A 279 6.97 0.47 20.01
C LEU A 279 8.28 1.03 20.60
N PRO A 280 9.31 0.23 20.95
CA PRO A 280 10.58 0.78 21.41
C PRO A 280 11.31 1.62 20.34
N GLU A 281 11.22 1.22 19.07
CA GLU A 281 11.84 1.94 17.95
C GLU A 281 11.13 3.26 17.68
N LEU A 282 9.80 3.24 17.70
CA LEU A 282 8.98 4.44 17.55
C LEU A 282 9.19 5.41 18.72
N ALA A 283 9.40 4.88 19.93
CA ALA A 283 9.77 5.67 21.10
C ALA A 283 11.14 6.31 20.95
N TYR A 284 12.15 5.57 20.48
CA TYR A 284 13.46 6.14 20.13
C TYR A 284 13.34 7.23 19.06
N ARG A 285 12.55 6.98 18.00
CA ARG A 285 12.29 7.96 16.93
C ARG A 285 11.63 9.22 17.44
N ALA A 286 10.63 9.11 18.32
CA ALA A 286 9.97 10.26 18.94
C ALA A 286 10.95 11.12 19.77
N ALA A 287 12.03 10.55 20.30
CA ALA A 287 13.05 11.29 21.01
C ALA A 287 14.17 11.84 20.09
N SER A 288 14.32 11.35 18.86
CA SER A 288 15.40 11.74 17.95
C SER A 288 15.27 13.19 17.47
N GLU A 289 16.39 13.93 17.53
CA GLU A 289 16.48 15.29 16.98
C GLU A 289 16.30 15.33 15.46
N ALA A 290 16.66 14.25 14.75
CA ALA A 290 16.47 14.14 13.30
C ALA A 290 14.99 13.99 12.87
N THR A 291 14.08 13.74 13.81
CA THR A 291 12.64 13.69 13.54
C THR A 291 12.07 15.10 13.55
N SER A 292 11.35 15.50 12.49
CA SER A 292 10.71 16.82 12.40
C SER A 292 9.76 17.08 13.57
N ALA A 293 9.55 18.35 13.93
CA ALA A 293 8.69 18.72 15.05
C ALA A 293 7.24 18.19 14.88
N GLU A 294 6.72 18.23 13.65
CA GLU A 294 5.41 17.69 13.30
C GLU A 294 5.32 16.18 13.53
N HIS A 295 6.25 15.41 12.94
CA HIS A 295 6.28 13.96 13.09
C HIS A 295 6.53 13.55 14.55
N ARG A 296 7.34 14.32 15.29
CA ARG A 296 7.60 14.12 16.71
C ARG A 296 6.32 14.27 17.52
N ALA A 297 5.58 15.36 17.32
CA ALA A 297 4.32 15.61 18.00
C ALA A 297 3.30 14.48 17.71
N GLY A 298 3.17 14.06 16.45
CA GLY A 298 2.32 12.94 16.06
C GLY A 298 2.72 11.61 16.71
N LEU A 299 4.03 11.29 16.75
CA LEU A 299 4.53 10.09 17.42
C LEU A 299 4.25 10.11 18.92
N LEU A 300 4.38 11.26 19.60
CA LEU A 300 4.04 11.37 21.02
C LEU A 300 2.56 11.07 21.27
N VAL A 301 1.66 11.64 20.46
CA VAL A 301 0.22 11.34 20.53
C VAL A 301 -0.05 9.85 20.32
N LEU A 302 0.60 9.24 19.34
CA LEU A 302 0.45 7.81 19.05
C LEU A 302 0.94 6.92 20.20
N LEU A 303 2.12 7.21 20.75
CA LEU A 303 2.71 6.46 21.86
C LEU A 303 1.89 6.63 23.15
N GLU A 304 1.34 7.81 23.40
CA GLU A 304 0.42 8.07 24.51
C GLU A 304 -0.89 7.28 24.34
N ALA A 305 -1.43 7.19 23.12
CA ALA A 305 -2.60 6.38 22.83
C ALA A 305 -2.34 4.88 23.08
N PHE A 306 -1.16 4.36 22.70
CA PHE A 306 -0.75 3.00 23.05
C PHE A 306 -0.58 2.81 24.56
N ALA A 307 0.02 3.79 25.25
CA ALA A 307 0.21 3.81 26.70
C ALA A 307 -1.09 3.93 27.51
N ALA A 308 -2.24 4.16 26.87
CA ALA A 308 -3.52 4.27 27.56
C ALA A 308 -4.01 2.93 28.16
N GLY A 309 -3.52 1.79 27.66
CA GLY A 309 -3.98 0.47 28.07
C GLY A 309 -2.99 -0.67 27.77
N PRO A 310 -3.46 -1.92 27.65
CA PRO A 310 -2.62 -3.11 27.51
C PRO A 310 -1.76 -3.16 26.24
N LEU A 311 -2.07 -2.36 25.21
CA LEU A 311 -1.31 -2.37 23.95
C LEU A 311 0.12 -1.82 24.07
N ALA A 312 0.48 -1.14 25.17
CA ALA A 312 1.87 -0.69 25.38
C ALA A 312 2.84 -1.86 25.57
N ASP A 313 2.38 -2.92 26.24
CA ASP A 313 3.15 -4.14 26.49
C ASP A 313 2.40 -5.38 25.98
N PRO A 314 2.33 -5.55 24.65
CA PRO A 314 1.58 -6.64 24.03
C PRO A 314 2.31 -7.99 24.09
N ALA A 315 3.53 -8.03 24.64
CA ALA A 315 4.44 -9.15 24.53
C ALA A 315 3.86 -10.41 25.19
N GLY A 316 3.56 -11.42 24.37
CA GLY A 316 3.02 -12.71 24.80
C GLY A 316 1.54 -12.69 25.21
N THR A 317 0.90 -11.52 25.31
CA THR A 317 -0.49 -11.36 25.79
C THR A 317 -1.44 -10.92 24.68
N VAL A 318 -0.92 -10.35 23.59
CA VAL A 318 -1.70 -9.97 22.40
C VAL A 318 -1.21 -10.76 21.19
N ARG A 319 -2.15 -11.23 20.37
CA ARG A 319 -1.85 -11.69 19.01
C ARG A 319 -2.78 -11.05 17.99
N ARG A 320 -2.26 -10.90 16.78
CA ARG A 320 -3.03 -10.55 15.59
C ARG A 320 -3.46 -11.83 14.88
N VAL A 321 -4.73 -11.92 14.52
CA VAL A 321 -5.29 -13.09 13.83
C VAL A 321 -6.08 -12.70 12.61
N GLU A 322 -6.04 -13.57 11.60
CA GLU A 322 -6.93 -13.52 10.42
C GLU A 322 -8.01 -14.59 10.62
N LEU A 323 -9.22 -14.12 10.90
CA LEU A 323 -10.40 -14.95 11.15
C LEU A 323 -11.20 -15.12 9.87
N VAL A 324 -11.54 -16.36 9.55
CA VAL A 324 -12.24 -16.73 8.32
C VAL A 324 -13.59 -17.31 8.66
N GLU A 325 -14.65 -16.85 7.98
CA GLU A 325 -15.96 -17.47 8.02
C GLU A 325 -16.50 -17.72 6.61
N PRO A 326 -17.12 -18.87 6.32
CA PRO A 326 -17.77 -19.12 5.04
C PRO A 326 -18.86 -18.10 4.76
N LEU A 327 -19.02 -17.69 3.50
CA LEU A 327 -20.15 -16.86 3.11
C LEU A 327 -21.45 -17.67 3.09
N ASP A 328 -22.54 -17.06 3.54
CA ASP A 328 -23.86 -17.66 3.43
C ASP A 328 -24.32 -17.61 1.97
N THR A 329 -24.19 -18.73 1.27
CA THR A 329 -24.61 -18.88 -0.13
C THR A 329 -26.11 -19.05 -0.28
N ALA A 330 -26.85 -19.32 0.80
CA ALA A 330 -28.31 -19.51 0.77
C ALA A 330 -29.07 -18.18 0.73
N ASN A 331 -28.47 -17.09 1.21
CA ASN A 331 -29.06 -15.75 1.22
C ASN A 331 -28.19 -14.74 0.44
N PRO A 332 -28.34 -14.65 -0.90
CA PRO A 332 -27.62 -13.67 -1.69
C PRO A 332 -28.04 -12.25 -1.27
N GLY A 333 -27.04 -11.37 -1.11
CA GLY A 333 -27.22 -9.96 -0.80
C GLY A 333 -27.89 -9.18 -1.93
N ARG A 334 -28.01 -7.86 -1.76
CA ARG A 334 -28.80 -6.97 -2.65
C ARG A 334 -28.33 -7.00 -4.12
N ASN A 335 -27.11 -7.47 -4.34
CA ASN A 335 -26.42 -7.49 -5.62
C ASN A 335 -26.42 -8.91 -6.25
N GLY A 336 -27.16 -9.86 -5.68
CA GLY A 336 -27.16 -11.27 -6.08
C GLY A 336 -25.90 -12.04 -5.68
N ARG A 337 -25.03 -11.45 -4.86
CA ARG A 337 -23.78 -12.05 -4.36
C ARG A 337 -23.90 -12.38 -2.88
N PRO A 338 -23.38 -13.52 -2.39
CA PRO A 338 -23.28 -13.79 -0.95
C PRO A 338 -22.53 -12.66 -0.26
N GLU A 339 -23.14 -12.09 0.79
CA GLU A 339 -22.53 -11.03 1.60
C GLU A 339 -22.05 -11.59 2.94
N ALA A 340 -20.88 -11.13 3.39
CA ALA A 340 -20.35 -11.51 4.68
C ALA A 340 -21.22 -10.92 5.80
N VAL A 341 -21.37 -11.65 6.91
CA VAL A 341 -21.99 -11.09 8.11
C VAL A 341 -21.07 -10.00 8.65
N HIS A 342 -21.54 -8.76 8.76
CA HIS A 342 -20.70 -7.66 9.23
C HIS A 342 -20.14 -7.94 10.65
N ARG A 343 -18.81 -8.09 10.77
CA ARG A 343 -18.10 -8.33 12.04
C ARG A 343 -17.31 -7.13 12.55
N MET A 344 -17.11 -6.09 11.75
CA MET A 344 -16.22 -4.98 12.11
C MET A 344 -16.65 -4.30 13.40
N GLY A 345 -15.66 -3.95 14.22
CA GLY A 345 -15.84 -3.32 15.52
C GLY A 345 -16.41 -4.23 16.61
N GLN A 346 -16.76 -5.48 16.32
CA GLN A 346 -17.28 -6.40 17.34
C GLN A 346 -16.22 -6.74 18.38
N VAL A 347 -16.66 -6.79 19.63
CA VAL A 347 -15.86 -7.21 20.79
C VAL A 347 -16.44 -8.51 21.32
N LEU A 348 -15.63 -9.56 21.34
CA LEU A 348 -15.96 -10.88 21.88
C LEU A 348 -15.17 -11.10 23.17
N ARG A 349 -15.82 -11.61 24.21
CA ARG A 349 -15.21 -11.80 25.54
C ARG A 349 -15.35 -13.23 26.03
N LYS A 350 -14.33 -13.74 26.71
CA LYS A 350 -14.37 -14.97 27.49
C LYS A 350 -13.53 -14.80 28.75
N GLY A 351 -14.18 -14.58 29.89
CA GLY A 351 -13.47 -14.22 31.12
C GLY A 351 -12.65 -12.95 30.92
N SER A 352 -11.32 -13.03 31.14
CA SER A 352 -10.38 -11.92 30.91
C SER A 352 -9.85 -11.81 29.47
N ARG A 353 -10.18 -12.77 28.59
CA ARG A 353 -9.78 -12.75 27.19
C ARG A 353 -10.75 -11.92 26.36
N THR A 354 -10.20 -11.02 25.53
CA THR A 354 -10.97 -10.10 24.69
C THR A 354 -10.46 -10.15 23.25
N VAL A 355 -11.36 -10.37 22.30
CA VAL A 355 -11.08 -10.35 20.86
C VAL A 355 -11.82 -9.18 20.24
N VAL A 356 -11.12 -8.36 19.46
CA VAL A 356 -11.68 -7.19 18.78
C VAL A 356 -11.46 -7.31 17.28
N VAL A 357 -12.54 -7.27 16.50
CA VAL A 357 -12.49 -7.33 15.03
C VAL A 357 -12.29 -5.91 14.48
N LEU A 358 -11.17 -5.66 13.80
CA LEU A 358 -10.72 -4.32 13.44
C LEU A 358 -10.99 -3.93 11.98
N ALA A 359 -10.91 -4.89 11.05
CA ALA A 359 -11.04 -4.61 9.62
C ALA A 359 -11.60 -5.80 8.83
N ASP A 360 -12.28 -5.48 7.73
CA ASP A 360 -12.63 -6.40 6.66
C ASP A 360 -11.43 -6.51 5.69
N HIS A 361 -10.89 -7.72 5.52
CA HIS A 361 -9.85 -8.01 4.53
C HIS A 361 -10.43 -8.55 3.21
N GLY A 362 -11.76 -8.50 3.10
CA GLY A 362 -12.52 -8.85 1.91
C GLY A 362 -12.76 -10.34 1.77
N ARG A 363 -13.21 -10.69 0.56
CA ARG A 363 -13.52 -12.07 0.19
C ARG A 363 -12.27 -12.79 -0.32
N ASN A 364 -12.05 -13.99 0.19
CA ASN A 364 -11.20 -14.97 -0.47
C ASN A 364 -11.93 -15.52 -1.70
N SER A 365 -11.51 -15.14 -2.91
CA SER A 365 -12.13 -15.60 -4.15
C SER A 365 -11.95 -17.10 -4.42
N ARG A 366 -11.01 -17.77 -3.72
CA ARG A 366 -10.78 -19.21 -3.89
C ARG A 366 -11.76 -20.08 -3.11
N ASP A 367 -12.14 -19.62 -1.91
CA ASP A 367 -12.86 -20.44 -0.93
C ASP A 367 -14.21 -19.85 -0.51
N ASP A 368 -14.67 -18.79 -1.18
CA ASP A 368 -15.94 -18.10 -0.89
C ASP A 368 -16.15 -17.80 0.60
N ALA A 369 -15.10 -17.26 1.22
CA ALA A 369 -15.07 -16.94 2.64
C ALA A 369 -14.71 -15.47 2.88
N ALA A 370 -15.29 -14.90 3.93
CA ALA A 370 -14.94 -13.58 4.42
C ALA A 370 -13.69 -13.66 5.31
N ARG A 371 -12.83 -12.64 5.25
CA ARG A 371 -11.62 -12.54 6.05
C ARG A 371 -11.67 -11.31 6.95
N TRP A 372 -11.44 -11.51 8.23
CA TRP A 372 -11.49 -10.47 9.24
C TRP A 372 -10.16 -10.36 9.97
N LEU A 373 -9.62 -9.15 10.07
CA LEU A 373 -8.49 -8.87 10.94
C LEU A 373 -8.99 -8.65 12.36
N ALA A 374 -8.44 -9.39 13.33
CA ALA A 374 -8.74 -9.17 14.74
C ALA A 374 -7.47 -9.12 15.60
N LEU A 375 -7.58 -8.43 16.74
CA LEU A 375 -6.65 -8.55 17.86
C LEU A 375 -7.29 -9.41 18.95
N ASP A 376 -6.51 -10.34 19.47
CA ASP A 376 -6.91 -11.28 20.51
C ASP A 376 -5.95 -11.08 21.70
N HIS A 377 -6.49 -10.58 22.80
CA HIS A 377 -5.76 -10.32 24.03
C HIS A 377 -6.18 -11.32 25.09
N ASP A 378 -5.22 -12.11 25.56
CA ASP A 378 -5.35 -12.97 26.72
C ASP A 378 -4.25 -12.61 27.72
N PRO A 379 -4.60 -12.04 28.90
CA PRO A 379 -3.62 -11.69 29.92
C PRO A 379 -2.76 -12.85 30.41
N THR A 380 -3.20 -14.10 30.21
CA THR A 380 -2.43 -15.31 30.57
C THR A 380 -1.48 -15.78 29.47
N GLY A 381 -1.61 -15.23 28.25
CA GLY A 381 -0.92 -15.70 27.04
C GLY A 381 -1.41 -17.04 26.49
N ALA A 382 -2.46 -17.63 27.06
CA ALA A 382 -3.01 -18.92 26.65
C ALA A 382 -4.04 -18.77 25.53
N PHE A 383 -3.58 -18.47 24.32
CA PHE A 383 -4.47 -18.30 23.17
C PHE A 383 -5.16 -19.62 22.74
N GLY A 384 -6.41 -19.52 22.28
CA GLY A 384 -7.20 -20.65 21.77
C GLY A 384 -8.09 -20.27 20.58
N PRO A 385 -8.97 -21.16 20.09
CA PRO A 385 -9.88 -20.83 18.99
C PRO A 385 -10.85 -19.69 19.35
N VAL A 386 -11.32 -18.95 18.34
CA VAL A 386 -12.39 -17.96 18.44
C VAL A 386 -13.66 -18.58 17.83
N PRO A 387 -14.76 -18.70 18.57
CA PRO A 387 -15.94 -19.44 18.11
C PRO A 387 -16.58 -18.79 16.88
N GLY A 388 -17.00 -19.62 15.94
CA GLY A 388 -17.62 -19.18 14.67
C GLY A 388 -16.62 -18.83 13.57
N PHE A 389 -15.30 -18.95 13.83
CA PHE A 389 -14.27 -18.63 12.86
C PHE A 389 -13.21 -19.74 12.75
N THR A 390 -12.70 -19.92 11.54
CA THR A 390 -11.45 -20.65 11.28
C THR A 390 -10.29 -19.67 11.34
N LEU A 391 -9.18 -20.06 11.97
CA LEU A 391 -7.96 -19.26 12.00
C LEU A 391 -7.13 -19.55 10.74
N ASP A 392 -6.87 -18.53 9.92
CA ASP A 392 -6.00 -18.66 8.72
C ASP A 392 -4.56 -18.28 9.04
N ARG A 393 -4.37 -17.17 9.76
CA ARG A 393 -3.05 -16.67 10.15
C ARG A 393 -3.06 -16.16 11.57
N GLU A 394 -1.92 -16.31 12.23
CA GLU A 394 -1.65 -15.68 13.51
C GLU A 394 -0.26 -15.06 13.57
N HIS A 395 -0.15 -14.02 14.39
CA HIS A 395 1.10 -13.39 14.75
C HIS A 395 1.03 -12.99 16.22
N VAL A 396 1.74 -13.72 17.08
CA VAL A 396 1.86 -13.37 18.49
C VAL A 396 2.91 -12.28 18.63
N TYR A 397 2.52 -11.14 19.21
CA TYR A 397 3.46 -10.05 19.48
C TYR A 397 4.42 -10.50 20.58
N ARG A 398 5.72 -10.38 20.32
CA ARG A 398 6.76 -10.82 21.26
C ARG A 398 7.56 -9.67 21.84
N GLN A 399 7.35 -8.48 21.31
CA GLN A 399 8.08 -7.28 21.65
C GLN A 399 7.09 -6.26 22.21
N GLY A 400 7.57 -5.42 23.13
CA GLY A 400 6.75 -4.44 23.81
C GLY A 400 7.61 -3.43 24.56
N ILE A 401 6.96 -2.47 25.20
CA ILE A 401 7.60 -1.54 26.11
C ILE A 401 6.72 -1.38 27.34
N ALA A 402 7.31 -1.57 28.53
CA ALA A 402 6.58 -1.38 29.78
C ALA A 402 5.88 0.00 29.78
N ARG A 403 4.60 0.02 30.14
CA ARG A 403 3.75 1.21 30.10
C ARG A 403 4.41 2.41 30.77
N ASP A 404 4.93 2.22 31.99
CA ASP A 404 5.58 3.29 32.76
C ASP A 404 6.85 3.83 32.07
N ARG A 405 7.61 2.95 31.39
CA ARG A 405 8.78 3.36 30.60
C ARG A 405 8.36 4.19 29.40
N LEU A 406 7.28 3.81 28.71
CA LEU A 406 6.75 4.56 27.58
C LEU A 406 6.21 5.92 28.01
N THR A 407 5.42 5.98 29.07
CA THR A 407 4.89 7.23 29.65
C THR A 407 6.01 8.15 30.14
N ARG A 408 7.06 7.59 30.77
CA ARG A 408 8.24 8.37 31.19
C ARG A 408 8.96 8.97 29.98
N LEU A 409 9.16 8.20 28.91
CA LEU A 409 9.79 8.70 27.69
C LEU A 409 8.98 9.84 27.07
N THR A 410 7.67 9.69 26.88
CA THR A 410 6.85 10.74 26.25
C THR A 410 6.83 12.01 27.09
N ALA A 411 6.77 11.89 28.43
CA ALA A 411 6.89 13.02 29.35
C ALA A 411 8.24 13.74 29.21
N LEU A 412 9.35 13.00 29.16
CA LEU A 412 10.69 13.58 29.00
C LEU A 412 10.85 14.34 27.67
N VAL A 413 10.33 13.79 26.56
CA VAL A 413 10.38 14.48 25.26
C VAL A 413 9.55 15.77 25.28
N ARG A 414 8.39 15.77 25.95
CA ARG A 414 7.57 16.99 26.10
C ARG A 414 8.26 18.04 26.99
N GLU A 415 8.94 17.63 28.05
CA GLU A 415 9.60 18.52 28.99
C GLU A 415 10.89 19.12 28.42
N LYS A 416 11.74 18.27 27.79
CA LYS A 416 13.10 18.63 27.40
C LYS A 416 13.27 18.88 25.90
N GLY A 417 12.25 18.60 25.08
CA GLY A 417 12.39 18.56 23.63
C GLY A 417 13.15 17.32 23.16
N PRO A 418 13.69 17.30 21.92
CA PRO A 418 14.42 16.16 21.39
C PRO A 418 15.69 15.88 22.19
N ALA A 419 16.10 14.61 22.22
CA ALA A 419 17.42 14.21 22.69
C ALA A 419 18.49 14.70 21.69
N PRO A 420 19.55 15.40 22.14
CA PRO A 420 20.55 15.97 21.25
C PRO A 420 21.25 14.93 20.38
N TRP A 421 21.48 15.26 19.11
CA TRP A 421 22.29 14.48 18.18
C TRP A 421 23.74 14.40 18.65
N ARG A 422 24.29 13.18 18.63
CA ARG A 422 25.66 12.86 19.07
C ARG A 422 26.41 12.17 17.95
N PRO A 423 27.17 12.88 17.10
CA PRO A 423 27.92 12.27 16.00
C PRO A 423 28.90 11.20 16.49
N GLU A 424 29.44 11.34 17.70
CA GLU A 424 30.30 10.34 18.35
C GLU A 424 29.61 8.98 18.57
N ALA A 425 28.28 8.95 18.72
CA ALA A 425 27.54 7.70 18.83
C ALA A 425 27.50 6.93 17.50
N ALA A 426 27.37 7.66 16.38
CA ALA A 426 27.40 7.05 15.05
C ALA A 426 28.80 6.53 14.72
N GLU A 427 29.84 7.27 15.08
CA GLU A 427 31.23 6.84 14.93
C GLU A 427 31.55 5.60 15.80
N ALA A 428 31.08 5.57 17.04
CA ALA A 428 31.24 4.42 17.92
C ALA A 428 30.51 3.18 17.37
N PHE A 429 29.29 3.35 16.84
CA PHE A 429 28.54 2.26 16.21
C PHE A 429 29.24 1.76 14.94
N HIS A 430 29.71 2.67 14.08
CA HIS A 430 30.51 2.36 12.91
C HIS A 430 31.76 1.55 13.29
N THR A 431 32.54 2.03 14.25
CA THR A 431 33.75 1.37 14.76
C THR A 431 33.45 -0.04 15.30
N ALA A 432 32.34 -0.21 16.01
CA ALA A 432 31.97 -1.49 16.63
C ALA A 432 31.39 -2.53 15.67
N THR A 433 30.92 -2.13 14.48
CA THR A 433 30.14 -2.99 13.56
C THR A 433 30.67 -3.07 12.14
N GLY A 434 31.53 -2.12 11.75
CA GLY A 434 32.01 -1.97 10.38
C GLY A 434 30.91 -1.66 9.36
N ILE A 435 29.76 -1.10 9.77
CA ILE A 435 28.62 -0.85 8.87
C ILE A 435 28.84 0.27 7.84
N GLY A 436 29.87 1.08 8.03
CA GLY A 436 30.07 2.33 7.28
C GLY A 436 29.48 3.55 8.02
N PRO A 437 30.13 4.72 7.94
CA PRO A 437 29.73 5.91 8.68
C PRO A 437 28.37 6.49 8.26
N LEU A 438 27.98 6.41 6.98
CA LEU A 438 26.70 6.93 6.49
C LEU A 438 25.55 6.04 6.92
N GLN A 439 25.69 4.71 6.83
CA GLN A 439 24.72 3.75 7.34
C GLN A 439 24.58 3.82 8.86
N ALA A 440 25.67 4.01 9.60
CA ALA A 440 25.60 4.26 11.04
C ALA A 440 24.82 5.55 11.34
N THR A 441 25.11 6.64 10.63
CA THR A 441 24.38 7.91 10.77
C THR A 441 22.89 7.76 10.44
N ALA A 442 22.55 7.06 9.36
CA ALA A 442 21.16 6.83 8.95
C ALA A 442 20.39 5.91 9.92
N LEU A 443 21.05 4.94 10.54
CA LEU A 443 20.43 4.09 11.55
C LEU A 443 20.20 4.87 12.86
N LEU A 444 21.23 5.57 13.36
CA LEU A 444 21.17 6.30 14.62
C LEU A 444 20.29 7.55 14.55
N SER A 445 19.98 8.09 13.37
CA SER A 445 18.96 9.12 13.20
C SER A 445 17.54 8.64 13.53
N ALA A 446 17.38 7.38 13.96
CA ALA A 446 16.14 6.63 14.16
C ALA A 446 15.45 6.21 12.85
N ALA A 447 16.26 6.06 11.80
CA ALA A 447 15.84 5.63 10.48
C ALA A 447 14.65 6.45 9.94
N VAL A 448 14.76 7.78 10.04
CA VAL A 448 13.77 8.71 9.50
C VAL A 448 13.80 8.63 7.98
N GLU A 449 12.70 8.24 7.35
CA GLU A 449 12.61 8.05 5.89
C GLU A 449 12.90 9.34 5.11
N GLU A 450 12.31 10.46 5.53
CA GLU A 450 12.47 11.76 4.89
C GLU A 450 12.90 12.82 5.91
N PRO A 451 14.21 12.94 6.23
CA PRO A 451 14.70 13.84 7.28
C PRO A 451 14.48 15.33 6.98
N GLY A 452 14.30 15.72 5.72
CA GLY A 452 14.23 17.13 5.32
C GLY A 452 15.58 17.86 5.43
N ALA A 453 15.64 19.11 4.99
CA ALA A 453 16.91 19.85 4.85
C ALA A 453 17.60 20.16 6.20
N GLU A 454 16.82 20.46 7.25
CA GLU A 454 17.34 20.77 8.58
C GLU A 454 18.00 19.55 9.21
N ALA A 455 17.33 18.39 9.20
CA ALA A 455 17.93 17.18 9.76
C ALA A 455 19.09 16.65 8.91
N LEU A 456 19.07 16.78 7.57
CA LEU A 456 20.25 16.43 6.76
C LEU A 456 21.47 17.30 7.12
N THR A 457 21.25 18.58 7.39
CA THR A 457 22.30 19.49 7.87
C THR A 457 22.82 19.08 9.25
N LEU A 458 21.92 18.75 10.19
CA LEU A 458 22.26 18.24 11.52
C LEU A 458 23.09 16.95 11.46
N LEU A 459 22.71 16.03 10.58
CA LEU A 459 23.38 14.76 10.37
C LEU A 459 24.68 14.88 9.56
N GLY A 460 25.00 16.06 9.04
CA GLY A 460 26.23 16.30 8.26
C GLY A 460 26.26 15.56 6.92
N THR A 461 25.09 15.29 6.31
CA THR A 461 24.97 14.47 5.10
C THR A 461 24.11 15.13 4.01
N LYS A 462 24.28 14.67 2.76
CA LYS A 462 23.50 15.14 1.61
C LYS A 462 22.39 14.14 1.29
N THR A 463 21.28 14.63 0.74
CA THR A 463 20.08 13.82 0.41
C THR A 463 20.41 12.49 -0.27
N ARG A 464 21.13 12.52 -1.40
CA ARG A 464 21.46 11.31 -2.16
C ARG A 464 22.33 10.31 -1.39
N ALA A 465 23.25 10.80 -0.56
CA ALA A 465 24.11 9.94 0.27
C ALA A 465 23.31 9.26 1.38
N PHE A 466 22.38 10.01 1.99
CA PHE A 466 21.47 9.48 3.00
C PHE A 466 20.49 8.44 2.41
N GLU A 467 19.87 8.74 1.26
CA GLU A 467 18.99 7.81 0.53
C GLU A 467 19.73 6.50 0.17
N THR A 468 20.99 6.62 -0.26
CA THR A 468 21.83 5.45 -0.58
C THR A 468 22.11 4.61 0.67
N ALA A 469 22.45 5.25 1.79
CA ALA A 469 22.68 4.59 3.07
C ALA A 469 21.41 3.91 3.59
N GLN A 470 20.25 4.58 3.50
CA GLN A 470 18.96 4.01 3.85
C GLN A 470 18.58 2.83 2.96
N GLY A 471 18.77 2.92 1.65
CA GLY A 471 18.53 1.81 0.74
C GLY A 471 19.36 0.56 1.10
N ARG A 472 20.59 0.75 1.59
CA ARG A 472 21.43 -0.34 2.11
C ARG A 472 20.94 -0.88 3.46
N LEU A 473 20.41 -0.04 4.34
CA LEU A 473 19.76 -0.50 5.58
C LEU A 473 18.46 -1.24 5.29
N ASP A 474 17.71 -0.82 4.27
CA ASP A 474 16.46 -1.45 3.84
C ASP A 474 16.66 -2.81 3.17
N ALA A 475 17.86 -3.07 2.68
CA ALA A 475 18.27 -4.37 2.15
C ALA A 475 18.55 -5.42 3.25
N LEU A 476 18.78 -4.98 4.50
CA LEU A 476 19.01 -5.87 5.63
C LEU A 476 17.74 -6.67 5.96
N PRO A 477 17.88 -7.89 6.50
CA PRO A 477 16.72 -8.69 6.82
C PRO A 477 15.93 -8.01 7.95
N ARG A 478 14.62 -8.07 7.77
CA ARG A 478 13.67 -7.15 8.40
C ARG A 478 13.69 -7.23 9.92
N ASP A 479 13.65 -8.43 10.48
CA ASP A 479 13.46 -8.61 11.91
C ASP A 479 14.76 -8.29 12.66
N GLU A 480 15.90 -8.51 12.03
CA GLU A 480 17.24 -8.22 12.51
C GLU A 480 17.49 -6.70 12.58
N ARG A 481 17.15 -5.94 11.52
CA ARG A 481 17.28 -4.46 11.54
C ARG A 481 16.41 -3.82 12.62
N HIS A 482 15.20 -4.35 12.84
CA HIS A 482 14.29 -3.92 13.89
C HIS A 482 14.88 -4.23 15.29
N THR A 483 15.50 -5.41 15.45
CA THR A 483 16.19 -5.78 16.68
C THR A 483 17.32 -4.81 17.04
N VAL A 484 18.11 -4.38 16.04
CA VAL A 484 19.17 -3.38 16.26
C VAL A 484 18.58 -2.01 16.63
N LEU A 485 17.53 -1.55 15.94
CA LEU A 485 16.90 -0.26 16.28
C LEU A 485 16.29 -0.26 17.68
N ARG A 486 15.63 -1.35 18.11
CA ARG A 486 15.07 -1.46 19.46
C ARG A 486 16.15 -1.33 20.53
N ALA A 487 17.33 -1.90 20.26
CA ALA A 487 18.46 -1.88 21.19
C ALA A 487 19.08 -0.49 21.36
N LEU A 488 18.80 0.48 20.48
CA LEU A 488 19.26 1.87 20.65
C LEU A 488 18.53 2.61 21.78
N LEU A 489 17.35 2.15 22.20
CA LEU A 489 16.61 2.77 23.30
C LEU A 489 17.17 2.30 24.67
N PRO A 490 17.83 3.18 25.45
CA PRO A 490 18.42 2.80 26.74
C PRO A 490 17.36 2.35 27.75
N ALA A 491 17.74 1.47 28.67
CA ALA A 491 16.83 0.92 29.69
C ALA A 491 16.11 2.04 30.48
N ASP A 492 16.85 3.07 30.90
CA ASP A 492 16.28 4.35 31.35
C ASP A 492 16.24 5.36 30.18
N PRO A 493 15.04 5.74 29.68
CA PRO A 493 14.90 6.73 28.62
C PRO A 493 15.59 8.07 28.86
N ALA A 494 15.80 8.47 30.13
CA ALA A 494 16.45 9.74 30.46
C ALA A 494 17.90 9.82 29.97
N GLU A 495 18.55 8.66 29.79
CA GLU A 495 19.93 8.57 29.32
C GLU A 495 20.11 9.11 27.89
N LEU A 496 19.04 9.16 27.09
CA LEU A 496 19.08 9.75 25.74
C LEU A 496 19.59 11.20 25.75
N TRP A 497 19.26 12.00 26.77
CA TRP A 497 19.74 13.38 26.87
C TRP A 497 21.17 13.48 27.41
N SER A 498 21.58 12.59 28.32
CA SER A 498 22.89 12.68 28.99
C SER A 498 24.01 11.98 28.22
N THR A 499 23.77 10.76 27.76
CA THR A 499 24.77 9.86 27.15
C THR A 499 24.42 9.49 25.72
N GLY A 500 23.15 9.61 25.31
CA GLY A 500 22.69 9.28 23.96
C GLY A 500 22.09 7.87 23.86
N PRO A 501 21.93 7.34 22.62
CA PRO A 501 21.42 5.98 22.40
C PRO A 501 22.36 4.90 22.96
N ASP A 502 21.82 3.71 23.27
CA ASP A 502 22.61 2.57 23.73
C ASP A 502 23.33 1.87 22.56
N VAL A 503 24.40 2.51 22.11
CA VAL A 503 25.26 2.03 21.01
C VAL A 503 25.86 0.65 21.33
N ARG A 504 26.14 0.36 22.59
CA ARG A 504 26.73 -0.92 23.00
C ARG A 504 25.74 -2.05 22.78
N ALA A 505 24.51 -1.92 23.29
CA ALA A 505 23.45 -2.91 23.09
C ALA A 505 23.12 -3.07 21.60
N ALA A 506 23.02 -1.97 20.85
CA ALA A 506 22.80 -2.04 19.41
C ALA A 506 23.94 -2.74 18.66
N ALA A 507 25.20 -2.53 19.04
CA ALA A 507 26.35 -3.20 18.43
C ALA A 507 26.42 -4.69 18.81
N GLU A 508 25.97 -5.07 20.01
CA GLU A 508 25.80 -6.47 20.41
C GLU A 508 24.75 -7.16 19.55
N ALA A 509 23.56 -6.57 19.43
CA ALA A 509 22.49 -7.06 18.55
C ALA A 509 22.95 -7.13 17.07
N TRP A 510 23.72 -6.14 16.61
CA TRP A 510 24.30 -6.16 15.28
C TRP A 510 25.22 -7.37 15.09
N ARG A 511 26.15 -7.63 16.01
CA ARG A 511 27.08 -8.76 15.89
C ARG A 511 26.38 -10.10 15.91
N GLU A 512 25.37 -10.25 16.76
CA GLU A 512 24.60 -11.48 16.90
C GLU A 512 23.80 -11.81 15.63
N HIS A 513 23.14 -10.82 15.03
CA HIS A 513 22.18 -11.05 13.95
C HIS A 513 22.70 -10.71 12.55
N LEU A 514 23.64 -9.78 12.43
CA LEU A 514 24.09 -9.21 11.14
C LEU A 514 25.62 -9.27 10.95
N GLY A 515 26.38 -9.65 11.97
CA GLY A 515 27.85 -9.63 11.96
C GLY A 515 28.50 -10.55 10.91
N SER A 516 27.79 -11.59 10.47
CA SER A 516 28.26 -12.53 9.45
C SER A 516 28.00 -12.07 8.01
N LEU A 517 27.28 -10.97 7.80
CA LEU A 517 26.90 -10.50 6.46
C LEU A 517 28.05 -9.76 5.77
N VAL A 518 28.39 -10.22 4.56
CA VAL A 518 29.31 -9.58 3.64
C VAL A 518 28.63 -8.39 2.96
N ARG A 519 29.29 -7.24 2.98
CA ARG A 519 28.74 -5.95 2.55
C ARG A 519 29.74 -5.22 1.66
N VAL A 520 29.24 -4.29 0.85
CA VAL A 520 30.10 -3.37 0.09
C VAL A 520 30.52 -2.24 1.03
N PRO A 521 31.82 -2.07 1.34
CA PRO A 521 32.30 -0.96 2.15
C PRO A 521 31.93 0.39 1.52
N GLU A 522 31.58 1.38 2.34
CA GLU A 522 31.16 2.71 1.86
C GLU A 522 32.30 3.45 1.16
N GLU A 523 33.54 3.23 1.60
CA GLU A 523 34.75 3.86 1.08
C GLU A 523 35.12 3.45 -0.35
N LEU A 524 34.51 2.38 -0.90
CA LEU A 524 34.79 1.95 -2.28
C LEU A 524 34.14 2.85 -3.33
N ASP A 525 33.17 3.70 -2.95
CA ASP A 525 32.45 4.64 -3.84
C ASP A 525 32.07 4.05 -5.22
N LEU A 526 31.52 2.84 -5.21
CA LEU A 526 31.15 2.12 -6.44
C LEU A 526 29.88 2.70 -7.07
N ASP A 527 29.86 2.82 -8.40
CA ASP A 527 28.64 3.14 -9.14
C ASP A 527 27.68 1.93 -9.21
N LEU A 528 26.87 1.79 -8.17
CA LEU A 528 25.86 0.74 -8.07
C LEU A 528 24.51 1.15 -8.65
N SER A 529 24.43 2.22 -9.46
CA SER A 529 23.16 2.76 -9.96
C SER A 529 22.33 1.77 -10.78
N GLY A 530 22.96 0.77 -11.39
CA GLY A 530 22.28 -0.31 -12.10
C GLY A 530 21.64 -1.36 -11.20
N ALA A 531 22.01 -1.45 -9.92
CA ALA A 531 21.62 -2.54 -9.03
C ALA A 531 20.88 -2.03 -7.79
N THR A 532 19.89 -2.81 -7.32
CA THR A 532 19.26 -2.53 -6.03
C THR A 532 20.12 -3.04 -4.88
N ALA A 533 20.16 -2.30 -3.77
CA ALA A 533 20.92 -2.71 -2.59
C ALA A 533 20.52 -4.11 -2.08
N ALA A 534 19.24 -4.44 -2.14
CA ALA A 534 18.72 -5.78 -1.80
C ALA A 534 19.30 -6.89 -2.68
N SER A 535 19.50 -6.64 -3.98
CA SER A 535 20.06 -7.65 -4.89
C SER A 535 21.56 -7.81 -4.71
N VAL A 536 22.28 -6.72 -4.43
CA VAL A 536 23.70 -6.74 -4.06
C VAL A 536 23.90 -7.54 -2.77
N ASP A 537 23.12 -7.24 -1.73
CA ASP A 537 23.20 -7.90 -0.42
C ASP A 537 22.86 -9.40 -0.52
N LEU A 538 21.80 -9.76 -1.26
CA LEU A 538 21.45 -11.16 -1.49
C LEU A 538 22.54 -11.92 -2.27
N LEU A 539 23.19 -11.27 -3.24
CA LEU A 539 24.29 -11.86 -4.00
C LEU A 539 25.52 -12.13 -3.13
N LEU A 540 25.96 -11.15 -2.35
CA LEU A 540 27.15 -11.27 -1.51
C LEU A 540 26.96 -12.30 -0.40
N ASN A 541 25.70 -12.52 0.03
CA ASN A 541 25.34 -13.39 1.15
C ASN A 541 24.60 -14.67 0.75
N ALA A 542 24.75 -15.13 -0.49
CA ALA A 542 24.01 -16.28 -1.01
C ALA A 542 24.20 -17.60 -0.23
N GLY A 543 25.29 -17.75 0.53
CA GLY A 543 25.51 -18.90 1.41
C GLY A 543 24.71 -18.86 2.72
N ALA A 544 24.35 -17.66 3.18
CA ALA A 544 23.52 -17.45 4.36
C ALA A 544 22.05 -17.15 4.01
N ARG A 545 21.79 -16.73 2.77
CA ARG A 545 20.47 -16.31 2.28
C ARG A 545 20.10 -17.05 1.00
N GLY A 546 18.93 -17.68 1.02
CA GLY A 546 18.40 -18.38 -0.15
C GLY A 546 17.76 -17.42 -1.16
N TRP A 547 18.19 -17.50 -2.42
CA TRP A 547 17.46 -16.90 -3.54
C TRP A 547 16.08 -17.53 -3.67
N LEU A 548 15.03 -16.72 -3.88
CA LEU A 548 13.67 -17.19 -4.20
C LEU A 548 13.18 -18.28 -3.22
N ALA A 549 13.57 -18.16 -1.94
CA ALA A 549 13.30 -19.17 -0.91
C ALA A 549 11.88 -19.06 -0.33
N HIS A 550 11.33 -17.85 -0.32
CA HIS A 550 9.98 -17.60 0.20
C HIS A 550 8.95 -17.75 -0.93
N GLY A 551 8.10 -18.77 -0.82
CA GLY A 551 7.05 -19.05 -1.77
C GLY A 551 5.79 -19.60 -1.10
N THR A 552 4.71 -19.68 -1.86
CA THR A 552 3.48 -20.37 -1.45
C THR A 552 3.55 -21.82 -1.93
N PRO A 553 3.47 -22.82 -1.03
CA PRO A 553 3.29 -24.21 -1.44
C PRO A 553 2.05 -24.33 -2.33
N VAL A 554 2.15 -25.04 -3.44
CA VAL A 554 1.02 -25.24 -4.36
C VAL A 554 0.22 -26.45 -3.91
N PRO A 555 -1.02 -26.28 -3.39
CA PRO A 555 -1.79 -27.41 -2.90
C PRO A 555 -2.09 -28.38 -4.05
N ASP A 556 -1.73 -29.66 -3.89
CA ASP A 556 -1.92 -30.74 -4.88
C ASP A 556 -2.75 -31.91 -4.31
N GLY A 557 -3.45 -31.65 -3.19
CA GLY A 557 -4.19 -32.66 -2.42
C GLY A 557 -3.29 -33.51 -1.50
N SER A 558 -1.97 -33.34 -1.54
CA SER A 558 -1.05 -34.03 -0.64
C SER A 558 -0.80 -33.25 0.66
N THR A 559 -0.31 -33.96 1.69
CA THR A 559 0.08 -33.35 2.97
C THR A 559 1.38 -32.53 2.88
N ARG A 560 2.14 -32.67 1.78
CA ARG A 560 3.39 -31.95 1.53
C ARG A 560 3.47 -31.59 0.04
N PRO A 561 2.97 -30.41 -0.35
CA PRO A 561 3.00 -29.91 -1.72
C PRO A 561 4.33 -30.13 -2.43
N ALA A 562 4.29 -30.69 -3.65
CA ALA A 562 5.49 -30.95 -4.45
C ALA A 562 6.06 -29.68 -5.12
N LEU A 563 5.24 -28.65 -5.31
CA LEU A 563 5.65 -27.40 -5.97
C LEU A 563 5.60 -26.21 -5.00
N LEU A 564 6.55 -25.30 -5.18
CA LEU A 564 6.64 -24.04 -4.45
C LEU A 564 6.55 -22.88 -5.44
N ARG A 565 5.47 -22.11 -5.38
CA ARG A 565 5.27 -20.94 -6.22
C ARG A 565 5.90 -19.70 -5.59
N VAL A 566 6.80 -19.06 -6.31
CA VAL A 566 7.54 -17.88 -5.85
C VAL A 566 7.27 -16.71 -6.80
N GLY A 567 7.02 -15.52 -6.24
CA GLY A 567 6.98 -14.29 -7.02
C GLY A 567 8.39 -13.91 -7.47
N GLY A 568 8.64 -13.89 -8.77
CA GLY A 568 9.94 -13.60 -9.37
C GLY A 568 10.02 -12.24 -10.07
N ARG A 569 8.91 -11.50 -10.14
CA ARG A 569 8.85 -10.19 -10.81
C ARG A 569 9.90 -9.21 -10.27
N GLY A 570 10.67 -8.62 -11.18
CA GLY A 570 11.86 -7.79 -10.96
C GLY A 570 13.04 -8.52 -10.33
N THR A 571 12.85 -9.70 -9.72
CA THR A 571 13.87 -10.32 -8.87
C THR A 571 15.00 -10.90 -9.69
N ILE A 572 14.69 -11.54 -10.82
CA ILE A 572 15.68 -12.20 -11.67
C ILE A 572 16.49 -11.19 -12.44
N SER A 573 15.82 -10.21 -13.04
CA SER A 573 16.50 -9.12 -13.75
C SER A 573 17.38 -8.29 -12.81
N ASN A 574 16.91 -7.94 -11.61
CA ASN A 574 17.73 -7.24 -10.62
C ASN A 574 18.94 -8.05 -10.15
N ALA A 575 18.83 -9.38 -10.03
CA ALA A 575 19.94 -10.25 -9.67
C ALA A 575 21.03 -10.26 -10.74
N LEU A 576 20.64 -10.44 -12.01
CA LEU A 576 21.55 -10.41 -13.15
C LEU A 576 22.23 -9.04 -13.28
N THR A 577 21.47 -7.95 -13.11
CA THR A 577 22.04 -6.61 -13.14
C THR A 577 23.00 -6.39 -11.97
N ALA A 578 22.68 -6.85 -10.75
CA ALA A 578 23.60 -6.76 -9.61
C ALA A 578 24.92 -7.52 -9.83
N LEU A 579 24.85 -8.73 -10.39
CA LEU A 579 26.03 -9.51 -10.81
C LEU A 579 26.91 -8.71 -11.77
N ARG A 580 26.32 -8.19 -12.86
CA ARG A 580 27.02 -7.40 -13.87
C ARG A 580 27.60 -6.11 -13.29
N THR A 581 26.79 -5.34 -12.56
CA THR A 581 27.22 -4.10 -11.94
C THR A 581 28.41 -4.33 -11.01
N LEU A 582 28.37 -5.34 -10.14
CA LEU A 582 29.50 -5.64 -9.26
C LEU A 582 30.73 -6.16 -10.03
N ALA A 583 30.53 -6.99 -11.06
CA ALA A 583 31.63 -7.46 -11.90
C ALA A 583 32.36 -6.32 -12.62
N TYR A 584 31.65 -5.29 -13.08
CA TYR A 584 32.23 -4.13 -13.76
C TYR A 584 32.79 -3.08 -12.81
N THR A 585 32.18 -2.87 -11.64
CA THR A 585 32.59 -1.79 -10.74
C THR A 585 33.65 -2.19 -9.72
N LEU A 586 33.70 -3.46 -9.29
CA LEU A 586 34.69 -3.88 -8.29
C LEU A 586 36.11 -3.81 -8.87
N PRO A 587 37.10 -3.26 -8.14
CA PRO A 587 38.50 -3.29 -8.57
C PRO A 587 39.02 -4.71 -8.78
N TYR A 588 39.92 -4.89 -9.75
CA TYR A 588 40.59 -6.17 -9.97
C TYR A 588 41.32 -6.62 -8.70
N GLY A 589 41.11 -7.88 -8.29
CA GLY A 589 41.69 -8.44 -7.06
C GLY A 589 40.96 -8.09 -5.76
N HIS A 590 39.88 -7.29 -5.80
CA HIS A 590 39.11 -7.01 -4.59
C HIS A 590 38.46 -8.29 -4.02
N PRO A 591 38.54 -8.57 -2.70
CA PRO A 591 38.02 -9.80 -2.09
C PRO A 591 36.54 -10.09 -2.38
N LEU A 592 35.72 -9.05 -2.51
CA LEU A 592 34.29 -9.21 -2.85
C LEU A 592 34.06 -9.91 -4.20
N ARG A 593 35.02 -9.88 -5.14
CA ARG A 593 34.88 -10.59 -6.42
C ARG A 593 34.76 -12.11 -6.23
N ALA A 594 35.26 -12.67 -5.13
CA ALA A 594 35.10 -14.09 -4.80
C ALA A 594 33.64 -14.49 -4.53
N HIS A 595 32.76 -13.53 -4.17
CA HIS A 595 31.35 -13.79 -3.91
C HIS A 595 30.50 -13.87 -5.18
N LEU A 596 30.94 -13.26 -6.30
CA LEU A 596 30.18 -13.23 -7.55
C LEU A 596 29.91 -14.64 -8.13
N PRO A 597 30.92 -15.53 -8.29
CA PRO A 597 30.66 -16.88 -8.79
C PRO A 597 29.81 -17.71 -7.81
N VAL A 598 29.97 -17.51 -6.50
CA VAL A 598 29.16 -18.19 -5.47
C VAL A 598 27.69 -17.78 -5.58
N GLY A 599 27.43 -16.48 -5.72
CA GLY A 599 26.09 -15.94 -5.89
C GLY A 599 25.42 -16.37 -7.20
N LEU A 600 26.15 -16.37 -8.32
CA LEU A 600 25.67 -16.90 -9.60
C LEU A 600 25.34 -18.40 -9.51
N ALA A 601 26.22 -19.19 -8.87
CA ALA A 601 26.00 -20.62 -8.66
C ALA A 601 24.77 -20.89 -7.79
N ALA A 602 24.57 -20.12 -6.71
CA ALA A 602 23.39 -20.24 -5.85
C ALA A 602 22.09 -19.92 -6.61
N LEU A 603 22.10 -18.85 -7.42
CA LEU A 603 20.96 -18.48 -8.26
C LEU A 603 20.64 -19.57 -9.30
N ARG A 604 21.64 -20.06 -10.03
CA ARG A 604 21.47 -21.17 -11.00
C ARG A 604 20.99 -22.45 -10.33
N SER A 605 21.58 -22.81 -9.18
CA SER A 605 21.15 -23.97 -8.39
C SER A 605 19.68 -23.87 -8.00
N ARG A 606 19.22 -22.68 -7.60
CA ARG A 606 17.80 -22.45 -7.31
C ARG A 606 16.92 -22.62 -8.53
N LEU A 607 17.33 -22.11 -9.69
CA LEU A 607 16.59 -22.28 -10.94
C LEU A 607 16.50 -23.75 -11.40
N THR A 608 17.47 -24.59 -11.03
CA THR A 608 17.42 -26.03 -11.32
C THR A 608 16.52 -26.83 -10.38
N ASP A 609 15.95 -26.22 -9.33
CA ASP A 609 15.03 -26.91 -8.41
C ASP A 609 13.75 -27.35 -9.15
N PRO A 610 13.48 -28.67 -9.27
CA PRO A 610 12.30 -29.18 -9.94
C PRO A 610 10.97 -28.73 -9.32
N ALA A 611 10.98 -28.34 -8.03
CA ALA A 611 9.82 -27.86 -7.29
C ALA A 611 9.55 -26.36 -7.49
N LEU A 612 10.52 -25.60 -8.02
CA LEU A 612 10.37 -24.15 -8.17
C LEU A 612 9.45 -23.78 -9.34
N VAL A 613 8.43 -22.99 -9.04
CA VAL A 613 7.54 -22.36 -10.01
C VAL A 613 7.59 -20.85 -9.83
N LEU A 614 7.89 -20.12 -10.89
CA LEU A 614 8.04 -18.67 -10.89
C LEU A 614 6.81 -17.97 -11.46
N ASP A 615 6.30 -17.02 -10.70
CA ASP A 615 5.34 -16.02 -11.17
C ASP A 615 6.10 -14.74 -11.55
N LEU A 616 6.29 -14.50 -12.85
CA LEU A 616 6.97 -13.31 -13.37
C LEU A 616 6.00 -12.15 -13.67
N GLY A 617 4.71 -12.28 -13.35
CA GLY A 617 3.69 -11.28 -13.67
C GLY A 617 3.34 -11.21 -15.16
N LEU A 618 3.44 -12.35 -15.86
CA LEU A 618 3.10 -12.49 -17.28
C LEU A 618 1.64 -12.90 -17.42
N ASP A 619 0.74 -11.91 -17.34
CA ASP A 619 -0.72 -12.14 -17.30
C ASP A 619 -1.43 -11.80 -18.62
N TRP A 620 -0.86 -10.89 -19.41
CA TRP A 620 -1.54 -10.29 -20.57
C TRP A 620 -0.60 -10.13 -21.77
N THR A 621 -1.14 -10.32 -22.97
CA THR A 621 -0.50 -9.99 -24.25
C THR A 621 -0.45 -8.48 -24.48
N ASP A 622 0.25 -8.06 -25.53
CA ASP A 622 0.30 -6.65 -25.95
C ASP A 622 -1.04 -6.10 -26.44
N SER A 623 -1.89 -6.97 -26.96
CA SER A 623 -3.26 -6.64 -27.37
C SER A 623 -4.26 -6.59 -26.21
N GLY A 624 -3.80 -6.80 -24.95
CA GLY A 624 -4.65 -6.80 -23.76
C GLY A 624 -5.49 -8.07 -23.60
N VAL A 625 -5.15 -9.15 -24.30
CA VAL A 625 -5.79 -10.47 -24.16
C VAL A 625 -5.04 -11.29 -23.10
N SER A 626 -5.74 -12.22 -22.44
CA SER A 626 -5.13 -13.16 -21.51
C SER A 626 -3.98 -13.92 -22.18
N LEU A 627 -2.80 -13.91 -21.56
CA LEU A 627 -1.63 -14.62 -22.11
C LEU A 627 -1.88 -16.13 -22.19
N GLY A 628 -2.62 -16.70 -21.24
CA GLY A 628 -2.94 -18.13 -21.23
C GLY A 628 -3.71 -18.59 -22.47
N THR A 629 -4.57 -17.76 -23.06
CA THR A 629 -5.30 -18.11 -24.29
C THR A 629 -4.35 -18.34 -25.46
N ALA A 630 -3.34 -17.49 -25.61
CA ALA A 630 -2.33 -17.62 -26.66
C ALA A 630 -1.44 -18.85 -26.44
N ILE A 631 -1.07 -19.14 -25.18
CA ILE A 631 -0.29 -20.33 -24.82
C ILE A 631 -1.09 -21.62 -25.06
N ARG A 632 -2.37 -21.66 -24.70
CA ARG A 632 -3.25 -22.80 -24.99
C ARG A 632 -3.31 -23.08 -26.48
N ALA A 633 -3.53 -22.04 -27.30
CA ALA A 633 -3.57 -22.16 -28.75
C ALA A 633 -2.24 -22.71 -29.33
N ALA A 634 -1.10 -22.20 -28.86
CA ALA A 634 0.22 -22.63 -29.32
C ALA A 634 0.53 -24.10 -28.96
N HIS A 635 0.01 -24.59 -27.84
CA HIS A 635 0.21 -25.96 -27.36
C HIS A 635 -0.94 -26.92 -27.73
N GLY A 636 -1.94 -26.47 -28.50
CA GLY A 636 -3.10 -27.28 -28.87
C GLY A 636 -3.96 -27.72 -27.68
N LEU A 637 -3.97 -26.94 -26.60
CA LEU A 637 -4.78 -27.20 -25.40
C LEU A 637 -6.22 -26.71 -25.61
N PRO A 638 -7.22 -27.34 -24.95
CA PRO A 638 -8.61 -26.84 -24.96
C PRO A 638 -8.72 -25.39 -24.48
N GLU A 639 -9.77 -24.67 -24.85
CA GLU A 639 -9.97 -23.26 -24.41
C GLU A 639 -10.14 -23.12 -22.88
N SER A 640 -10.62 -24.16 -22.20
CA SER A 640 -10.79 -24.19 -20.74
C SER A 640 -10.59 -25.60 -20.17
N GLY A 641 -10.38 -25.70 -18.86
CA GLY A 641 -10.14 -26.97 -18.17
C GLY A 641 -8.72 -27.52 -18.40
N GLY A 642 -8.51 -28.79 -18.03
CA GLY A 642 -7.21 -29.48 -18.14
C GLY A 642 -6.26 -29.25 -16.96
N ALA A 643 -6.75 -28.69 -15.85
CA ALA A 643 -5.96 -28.50 -14.65
C ALA A 643 -5.70 -29.84 -13.94
N GLU A 644 -4.48 -30.03 -13.46
CA GLU A 644 -4.10 -31.16 -12.61
C GLU A 644 -4.63 -30.94 -11.17
N ALA A 645 -4.32 -31.89 -10.26
CA ALA A 645 -4.71 -31.83 -8.85
C ALA A 645 -4.18 -30.57 -8.13
N ASP A 646 -3.16 -29.93 -8.69
CA ASP A 646 -2.56 -28.68 -8.21
C ASP A 646 -3.25 -27.41 -8.72
N GLY A 647 -4.31 -27.56 -9.52
CA GLY A 647 -5.07 -26.46 -10.12
C GLY A 647 -4.35 -25.76 -11.27
N MET A 648 -3.27 -26.33 -11.80
CA MET A 648 -2.49 -25.76 -12.91
C MET A 648 -2.63 -26.60 -14.18
N VAL A 649 -2.55 -25.95 -15.34
CA VAL A 649 -2.51 -26.61 -16.65
C VAL A 649 -1.08 -26.64 -17.15
N ARG A 650 -0.60 -27.80 -17.62
CA ARG A 650 0.74 -27.96 -18.19
C ARG A 650 0.73 -27.63 -19.68
N ALA A 651 1.48 -26.61 -20.08
CA ALA A 651 1.79 -26.29 -21.46
C ALA A 651 3.25 -26.72 -21.77
N GLY A 652 3.48 -28.03 -21.79
CA GLY A 652 4.84 -28.60 -21.86
C GLY A 652 5.51 -28.69 -20.49
N SER A 653 6.85 -28.83 -20.48
CA SER A 653 7.65 -29.04 -19.27
C SER A 653 7.92 -27.77 -18.45
N ALA A 654 8.00 -26.62 -19.13
CA ALA A 654 8.42 -25.35 -18.55
C ALA A 654 7.28 -24.35 -18.30
N LEU A 655 6.21 -24.39 -19.09
CA LEU A 655 5.13 -23.40 -19.02
C LEU A 655 3.92 -23.99 -18.30
N LEU A 656 3.43 -23.27 -17.29
CA LEU A 656 2.26 -23.64 -16.50
C LEU A 656 1.24 -22.51 -16.56
N LEU A 657 -0.03 -22.83 -16.69
CA LEU A 657 -1.11 -21.86 -16.59
C LEU A 657 -1.83 -22.01 -15.27
N ALA A 658 -2.06 -20.90 -14.58
CA ALA A 658 -2.78 -20.85 -13.32
C ALA A 658 -3.93 -19.83 -13.39
N PRO A 659 -5.02 -20.02 -12.62
CA PRO A 659 -6.14 -19.09 -12.61
C PRO A 659 -5.75 -17.63 -12.30
N GLY A 660 -6.24 -16.72 -13.14
CA GLY A 660 -6.04 -15.27 -13.13
C GLY A 660 -7.12 -14.49 -12.39
N TYR A 661 -7.44 -13.31 -12.89
CA TYR A 661 -8.56 -12.49 -12.41
C TYR A 661 -9.73 -12.64 -13.38
N GLY A 662 -10.91 -12.98 -12.86
CA GLY A 662 -12.04 -13.37 -13.71
C GLY A 662 -11.71 -14.65 -14.47
N ASP A 663 -11.98 -14.66 -15.78
CA ASP A 663 -11.75 -15.82 -16.66
C ASP A 663 -10.33 -15.83 -17.28
N SER A 664 -9.40 -14.97 -16.80
CA SER A 664 -8.04 -14.94 -17.32
C SER A 664 -7.15 -16.02 -16.69
N GLU A 665 -6.01 -16.29 -17.32
CA GLU A 665 -5.00 -17.22 -16.85
C GLU A 665 -3.63 -16.53 -16.84
N ARG A 666 -2.86 -16.80 -15.79
CA ARG A 666 -1.50 -16.30 -15.61
C ARG A 666 -0.51 -17.34 -16.09
N LEU A 667 0.56 -16.90 -16.73
CA LEU A 667 1.68 -17.77 -17.08
C LEU A 667 2.66 -17.85 -15.90
N LEU A 668 2.89 -19.08 -15.44
CA LEU A 668 3.95 -19.43 -14.51
C LEU A 668 5.03 -20.23 -15.24
N ILE A 669 6.27 -20.09 -14.79
CA ILE A 669 7.43 -20.74 -15.43
C ILE A 669 8.09 -21.68 -14.43
N ARG A 670 8.33 -22.92 -14.86
CA ARG A 670 9.13 -23.92 -14.16
C ARG A 670 10.52 -23.97 -14.80
N PRO A 671 11.55 -23.33 -14.22
CA PRO A 671 12.83 -23.17 -14.91
C PRO A 671 13.56 -24.49 -15.13
N ALA A 672 13.43 -25.45 -14.20
CA ALA A 672 13.96 -26.80 -14.36
C ALA A 672 13.36 -27.58 -15.55
N GLY A 673 12.25 -27.10 -16.12
CA GLY A 673 11.63 -27.66 -17.32
C GLY A 673 12.17 -27.10 -18.63
N LEU A 674 13.03 -26.08 -18.59
CA LEU A 674 13.66 -25.46 -19.77
C LEU A 674 14.93 -26.24 -20.16
N ALA A 675 15.13 -26.49 -21.45
CA ALA A 675 16.29 -27.20 -21.98
C ALA A 675 17.58 -26.34 -21.99
N GLY A 676 17.47 -25.03 -21.78
CA GLY A 676 18.58 -24.08 -21.81
C GLY A 676 18.16 -22.71 -22.35
N PRO A 677 19.10 -21.83 -22.70
CA PRO A 677 18.81 -20.49 -23.24
C PRO A 677 18.14 -20.52 -24.62
N ASP A 678 18.24 -21.63 -25.36
CA ASP A 678 17.64 -21.80 -26.69
C ASP A 678 16.31 -22.57 -26.66
N ASP A 679 15.71 -22.75 -25.48
CA ASP A 679 14.42 -23.41 -25.35
C ASP A 679 13.34 -22.67 -26.17
N PRO A 680 12.54 -23.37 -27.00
CA PRO A 680 11.52 -22.75 -27.84
C PRO A 680 10.45 -21.98 -27.06
N ALA A 681 10.27 -22.27 -25.76
CA ALA A 681 9.40 -21.49 -24.88
C ALA A 681 9.78 -20.01 -24.82
N PHE A 682 11.07 -19.67 -24.95
CA PHE A 682 11.52 -18.28 -24.99
C PHE A 682 10.96 -17.54 -26.21
N GLY A 683 11.17 -18.10 -27.40
CA GLY A 683 10.67 -17.51 -28.65
C GLY A 683 9.13 -17.43 -28.70
N LEU A 684 8.43 -18.42 -28.13
CA LEU A 684 6.97 -18.40 -28.06
C LEU A 684 6.46 -17.23 -27.21
N VAL A 685 6.99 -17.04 -26.01
CA VAL A 685 6.52 -15.99 -25.09
C VAL A 685 6.96 -14.61 -25.58
N GLU A 686 8.19 -14.46 -26.09
CA GLU A 686 8.69 -13.21 -26.70
C GLU A 686 7.83 -12.78 -27.90
N GLY A 687 7.33 -13.73 -28.70
CA GLY A 687 6.44 -13.44 -29.83
C GLY A 687 5.03 -12.96 -29.44
N ILE A 688 4.64 -13.10 -28.16
CA ILE A 688 3.29 -12.81 -27.67
C ILE A 688 3.26 -11.58 -26.73
N VAL A 689 4.37 -11.30 -26.05
CA VAL A 689 4.48 -10.29 -24.99
C VAL A 689 5.52 -9.22 -25.37
N SER A 690 5.24 -7.94 -25.11
CA SER A 690 6.14 -6.82 -25.40
C SER A 690 7.46 -6.93 -24.65
N GLU A 691 8.51 -6.44 -25.31
CA GLU A 691 9.88 -6.34 -24.77
C GLU A 691 9.96 -5.67 -23.39
N HIS A 692 9.04 -4.74 -23.09
CA HIS A 692 8.99 -4.03 -21.80
C HIS A 692 8.46 -4.88 -20.63
N ARG A 693 7.81 -6.02 -20.91
CA ARG A 693 7.26 -6.94 -19.91
C ARG A 693 8.02 -8.26 -19.81
N THR A 694 8.96 -8.53 -20.72
CA THR A 694 9.77 -9.75 -20.74
C THR A 694 11.10 -9.64 -20.00
N GLY A 695 11.39 -8.52 -19.31
CA GLY A 695 12.69 -8.27 -18.66
C GLY A 695 13.20 -9.41 -17.76
N ASP A 696 12.37 -9.94 -16.85
CA ASP A 696 12.76 -11.08 -16.01
C ASP A 696 12.88 -12.39 -16.77
N PHE A 697 12.09 -12.54 -17.83
CA PHE A 697 12.11 -13.73 -18.68
C PHE A 697 13.37 -13.77 -19.55
N LEU A 698 13.79 -12.63 -20.10
CA LEU A 698 15.07 -12.49 -20.79
C LEU A 698 16.26 -12.63 -19.83
N ALA A 699 16.15 -12.10 -18.61
CA ALA A 699 17.18 -12.30 -17.59
C ALA A 699 17.31 -13.78 -17.21
N LEU A 700 16.18 -14.51 -17.10
CA LEU A 700 16.17 -15.96 -16.90
C LEU A 700 16.91 -16.68 -18.03
N ARG A 701 16.64 -16.32 -19.30
CA ARG A 701 17.35 -16.85 -20.47
C ARG A 701 18.86 -16.64 -20.36
N ALA A 702 19.29 -15.42 -20.05
CA ALA A 702 20.70 -15.07 -19.91
C ALA A 702 21.40 -15.86 -18.79
N LEU A 703 20.72 -16.09 -17.66
CA LEU A 703 21.25 -16.88 -16.53
C LEU A 703 21.39 -18.37 -16.85
N LEU A 704 20.57 -18.90 -17.76
CA LEU A 704 20.70 -20.28 -18.26
C LEU A 704 21.80 -20.42 -19.32
N GLY A 705 22.19 -19.31 -19.96
CA GLY A 705 23.25 -19.27 -20.96
C GLY A 705 24.65 -19.01 -20.39
N PRO A 706 25.70 -19.24 -21.20
CA PRO A 706 27.09 -18.95 -20.84
C PRO A 706 27.40 -17.45 -20.78
N GLU A 707 26.52 -16.59 -21.31
CA GLU A 707 26.70 -15.14 -21.29
C GLU A 707 26.77 -14.55 -19.88
N ALA A 708 26.20 -15.23 -18.88
CA ALA A 708 26.30 -14.81 -17.49
C ALA A 708 27.66 -15.17 -16.84
N ASP A 709 28.50 -15.96 -17.52
CA ASP A 709 29.86 -16.34 -17.06
C ASP A 709 30.95 -15.37 -17.55
N ALA A 710 30.63 -14.52 -18.53
CA ALA A 710 31.48 -13.47 -19.08
C ALA A 710 31.23 -12.13 -18.35
#